data_AF-A0A8T1VTI5-F1
#
_entry.id   AF-A0A8T1VTI5-F1
#
_cell.length_a   1.000
_cell.length_b   1.000
_cell.length_c   1.000
_cell.angle_alpha   90.00
_cell.angle_beta   90.00
_cell.angle_gamma   90.00
#
_symmetry.space_group_name_H-M   'P 1'
#
loop_
_entity.id
_entity.type
_entity.pdbx_description
1 polymer ?
#
loop_
_entity_poly.entity_id
_entity_poly.type
_entity_poly.pdbx_seq_one_letter_code
_entity_poly.pdbx_strand_id
1 'polypeptide(L)'
;MMQAPVMVLNTNTKRETGRTAQLGNIEAAKAVSDIVRTTLGPRSMLKMLLDPMGGIVMTNDGNAILREVDVAHPAAKSMIELSRAQDEEVGDGTTSVIILAGELLVVAEPFLSHQVHPTVVIRGFNRALAASLEIAKKLARPIDIENKEDMRNLVQSSIGTKFSPRVGNLVSDLALDAVLTVVRTSASGRKEVDVKRYAKVEKIPGGELEDSRVLKGVMFNKDVTHSKMRRRIENPRVLLLDCPLEYKKGESQTNVELTNDQDWNTLLRLEEEYIENLCAQVVAMKPDVVITEKGVSDLAQHYFVKAGITAFRRLRKTDNNRVARATGATIVSRADEIQESDIGTKCGLFEVRKLGDEYFAFFEECKDPGACSILLRGGSKDVLNEIERNLQDAMQVARNVVFEPLLLPGGGATEMRLAHELKKHAEEIEGVEQFPFRAVGEALEVIPRTLLQNCGADVVRTMTALRAKQAETEESFGVDGVTGKVTPSEQLGVWEPFQVKTQSIKTAVEAACMLLRIDDIVSGLAKKNMALDREIRRLLEYARLPETETASSKDVRPPRPTTRGILERLITIQQQTTVPSMGVSADMNLPELLVLTGEAAIFQGDFDTASQSVEWFFGECQLKNQFYCRAQFVRAHCGSHDAQADTGVTKLKKVLNAIHFVMAVIPIATDTRKRPTYDFLVYNASVTYWQIARQLMKQSTFQFLVPSLTSIIDALKLTGETDVMWLLRLQLALVYAQMDANQLANAAKTINDVVDVQITPRLTDAAKVGDDSFKALYEEALRTQVHVGSFKDAECQKIVPNVKRLIPPANKRVSLLVKLQCVKSGNVAGTLEAAYTEIFQEATGLLAFTSETPAADVKSFADSLELKALEAIDAEVLAEIAISAAFNNSLPISEACDIILQRKGKSVPSKVRVLHQVLGAIFLVVKPSGHSGNKTNARQRQSMLLARRVEAIKALERALLAGKRQQDPQLVERICIYAWNLSLPLMQPHLRSHLTRVFGLSSSVLEELESLLLGFRARLYLEVAKLEVASDFLAKAKANVSKALTLDYGVISRSNDTQPVTVETLCANEDWVTRPVDMHLLPIKSQLDLKLSSADETSKSTEVLAMLEQVKEGKDGKQQKSILARCVDLMTEVSNAVESSASAAENVRLWSEISMLAWNIVHDGDLAQQVAEKILMTYFLSSDGGNVAAVKGIANEKSLKVIERPLGVGVTRGSSAKNPLGIR
;
A
#
# COMPACT_ATOMS: atom_id res chain seq x y z
N MET A 1 -22.32 -37.08 -35.74
CA MET A 1 -21.67 -35.82 -35.31
C MET A 1 -21.65 -35.82 -33.79
N MET A 2 -20.48 -36.01 -33.18
CA MET A 2 -20.31 -35.97 -31.73
C MET A 2 -20.50 -34.53 -31.24
N GLN A 3 -21.48 -34.31 -30.35
CA GLN A 3 -21.61 -33.05 -29.64
C GLN A 3 -20.45 -32.90 -28.66
N ALA A 4 -19.59 -31.90 -28.89
CA ALA A 4 -18.52 -31.54 -27.97
C ALA A 4 -19.11 -31.10 -26.61
N PRO A 5 -18.45 -31.42 -25.48
CA PRO A 5 -18.95 -31.10 -24.16
C PRO A 5 -18.99 -29.57 -23.95
N VAL A 6 -20.15 -29.06 -23.54
CA VAL A 6 -20.33 -27.64 -23.19
C VAL A 6 -19.63 -27.36 -21.87
N MET A 7 -18.53 -26.61 -21.92
CA MET A 7 -17.77 -26.17 -20.75
C MET A 7 -18.37 -24.87 -20.21
N VAL A 8 -18.99 -24.92 -19.02
CA VAL A 8 -19.54 -23.73 -18.34
C VAL A 8 -18.41 -23.03 -17.58
N LEU A 9 -17.92 -21.91 -18.11
CA LEU A 9 -16.96 -21.02 -17.45
C LEU A 9 -17.70 -19.87 -16.74
N ASN A 10 -17.11 -19.34 -15.66
CA ASN A 10 -17.63 -18.18 -14.92
C ASN A 10 -17.82 -16.98 -15.85
N THR A 11 -18.97 -16.30 -15.77
CA THR A 11 -19.35 -15.17 -16.65
C THR A 11 -18.38 -13.97 -16.63
N ASN A 12 -17.47 -13.90 -15.65
CA ASN A 12 -16.46 -12.84 -15.52
C ASN A 12 -15.05 -13.22 -16.03
N THR A 13 -14.81 -14.47 -16.48
CA THR A 13 -13.48 -14.84 -17.02
C THR A 13 -13.37 -14.45 -18.49
N LYS A 14 -12.51 -13.48 -18.81
CA LYS A 14 -12.11 -13.20 -20.19
C LYS A 14 -11.16 -14.31 -20.66
N ARG A 15 -11.51 -14.93 -21.78
CA ARG A 15 -10.77 -16.03 -22.41
C ARG A 15 -10.53 -15.70 -23.87
N GLU A 16 -9.27 -15.74 -24.29
CA GLU A 16 -8.89 -15.64 -25.70
C GLU A 16 -8.48 -17.05 -26.15
N THR A 17 -9.14 -17.60 -27.17
CA THR A 17 -8.99 -19.01 -27.56
C THR A 17 -8.50 -19.20 -28.99
N GLY A 18 -7.77 -20.29 -29.20
CA GLY A 18 -7.28 -20.73 -30.49
C GLY A 18 -6.31 -19.73 -31.12
N ARG A 19 -6.57 -19.35 -32.37
CA ARG A 19 -5.66 -18.53 -33.17
C ARG A 19 -5.61 -17.08 -32.74
N THR A 20 -6.68 -16.56 -32.13
CA THR A 20 -6.68 -15.17 -31.66
C THR A 20 -5.66 -14.99 -30.53
N ALA A 21 -5.57 -15.97 -29.63
CA ALA A 21 -4.53 -16.00 -28.60
C ALA A 21 -3.12 -16.12 -29.21
N GLN A 22 -2.94 -16.96 -30.23
CA GLN A 22 -1.64 -17.12 -30.91
C GLN A 22 -1.20 -15.84 -31.62
N LEU A 23 -2.09 -15.19 -32.35
CA LEU A 23 -1.81 -13.90 -33.01
C LEU A 23 -1.56 -12.81 -31.97
N GLY A 24 -2.34 -12.76 -30.88
CA GLY A 24 -2.11 -11.84 -29.76
C GLY A 24 -0.75 -12.05 -29.08
N ASN A 25 -0.32 -13.31 -28.93
CA ASN A 25 1.02 -13.65 -28.43
C ASN A 25 2.12 -13.13 -29.36
N ILE A 26 1.96 -13.27 -30.69
CA ILE A 26 2.91 -12.79 -31.69
C ILE A 26 2.97 -11.26 -31.68
N GLU A 27 1.82 -10.57 -31.67
CA GLU A 27 1.75 -9.12 -31.61
C GLU A 27 2.41 -8.56 -30.34
N ALA A 28 2.15 -9.18 -29.19
CA ALA A 28 2.77 -8.78 -27.93
C ALA A 28 4.29 -8.97 -27.94
N ALA A 29 4.79 -10.09 -28.47
CA ALA A 29 6.23 -10.35 -28.57
C ALA A 29 6.90 -9.41 -29.58
N LYS A 30 6.24 -9.12 -30.71
CA LYS A 30 6.69 -8.15 -31.71
C LYS A 30 6.80 -6.74 -31.11
N ALA A 31 5.81 -6.30 -30.33
CA ALA A 31 5.84 -5.02 -29.66
C ALA A 31 7.06 -4.88 -28.73
N VAL A 32 7.39 -5.93 -27.96
CA VAL A 32 8.59 -5.96 -27.11
C VAL A 32 9.89 -5.88 -27.94
N SER A 33 9.95 -6.64 -29.04
CA SER A 33 11.09 -6.61 -29.97
C SER A 33 11.31 -5.22 -30.59
N ASP A 34 10.24 -4.55 -31.00
CA ASP A 34 10.32 -3.24 -31.65
C ASP A 34 10.82 -2.12 -30.70
N ILE A 35 10.54 -2.23 -29.40
CA ILE A 35 11.06 -1.29 -28.38
C ILE A 35 12.60 -1.32 -28.34
N VAL A 36 13.20 -2.51 -28.37
CA VAL A 36 14.65 -2.72 -28.25
C VAL A 36 15.38 -2.76 -29.59
N ARG A 37 14.69 -2.90 -30.71
CA ARG A 37 15.30 -2.97 -32.07
C ARG A 37 16.26 -1.80 -32.35
N THR A 38 15.90 -0.60 -31.93
CA THR A 38 16.71 0.63 -32.10
C THR A 38 17.95 0.72 -31.19
N THR A 39 18.12 -0.21 -30.25
CA THR A 39 19.27 -0.22 -29.33
C THR A 39 20.38 -1.19 -29.75
N LEU A 40 20.17 -1.94 -30.84
CA LEU A 40 21.17 -2.87 -31.38
C LEU A 40 22.24 -2.16 -32.23
N GLY A 41 23.51 -2.46 -32.00
CA GLY A 41 24.63 -2.03 -32.86
C GLY A 41 25.38 -0.78 -32.36
N PRO A 42 26.45 -0.38 -33.07
CA PRO A 42 27.35 0.70 -32.62
C PRO A 42 26.77 2.11 -32.75
N ARG A 43 25.77 2.28 -33.60
CA ARG A 43 24.98 3.52 -33.74
C ARG A 43 23.63 3.36 -33.03
N SER A 44 23.62 2.71 -31.87
CA SER A 44 22.41 2.50 -31.08
C SER A 44 21.91 3.82 -30.49
N MET A 45 20.59 3.95 -30.40
CA MET A 45 19.95 5.08 -29.73
C MET A 45 19.72 4.78 -28.25
N LEU A 46 19.99 5.76 -27.38
CA LEU A 46 19.65 5.68 -25.96
C LEU A 46 18.14 5.76 -25.76
N LYS A 47 17.61 5.02 -24.79
CA LYS A 47 16.24 5.14 -24.31
C LYS A 47 16.23 5.85 -22.96
N MET A 48 15.30 6.78 -22.81
CA MET A 48 15.05 7.47 -21.55
C MET A 48 13.80 6.87 -20.91
N LEU A 49 13.96 6.34 -19.70
CA LEU A 49 12.90 5.69 -18.93
C LEU A 49 12.60 6.54 -17.70
N LEU A 50 11.32 6.66 -17.37
CA LEU A 50 10.84 7.40 -16.21
C LEU A 50 10.24 6.41 -15.21
N ASP A 51 10.90 6.27 -14.06
CA ASP A 51 10.40 5.44 -12.97
C ASP A 51 9.13 6.07 -12.37
N PRO A 52 8.22 5.28 -11.76
CA PRO A 52 7.05 5.83 -11.06
C PRO A 52 7.43 6.72 -9.86
N MET A 53 8.69 6.63 -9.39
CA MET A 53 9.25 7.49 -8.34
C MET A 53 9.85 8.80 -8.88
N GLY A 54 9.84 9.01 -10.20
CA GLY A 54 10.42 10.18 -10.87
C GLY A 54 11.93 10.10 -11.13
N GLY A 55 12.56 8.92 -10.95
CA GLY A 55 13.93 8.66 -11.38
C GLY A 55 14.02 8.58 -12.90
N ILE A 56 15.09 9.12 -13.49
CA ILE A 56 15.35 9.06 -14.93
C ILE A 56 16.50 8.10 -15.16
N VAL A 57 16.26 7.03 -15.93
CA VAL A 57 17.29 6.09 -16.36
C VAL A 57 17.51 6.27 -17.85
N MET A 58 18.73 6.65 -18.23
CA MET A 58 19.16 6.73 -19.63
C MET A 58 20.10 5.58 -19.91
N THR A 59 19.74 4.68 -20.83
CA THR A 59 20.59 3.55 -21.21
C THR A 59 20.24 3.02 -22.59
N ASN A 60 21.20 2.36 -23.24
CA ASN A 60 21.00 1.59 -24.47
C ASN A 60 21.01 0.08 -24.22
N ASP A 61 21.31 -0.37 -23.00
CA ASP A 61 21.25 -1.80 -22.69
C ASP A 61 19.79 -2.29 -22.71
N GLY A 62 19.52 -3.27 -23.56
CA GLY A 62 18.19 -3.82 -23.77
C GLY A 62 17.63 -4.49 -22.51
N ASN A 63 18.48 -5.13 -21.70
CA ASN A 63 18.00 -5.78 -20.50
C ASN A 63 17.62 -4.76 -19.42
N ALA A 64 18.46 -3.75 -19.19
CA ALA A 64 18.10 -2.64 -18.30
C ALA A 64 16.78 -1.97 -18.73
N ILE A 65 16.54 -1.80 -20.04
CA ILE A 65 15.28 -1.25 -20.55
C ILE A 65 14.10 -2.17 -20.23
N LEU A 66 14.19 -3.45 -20.59
CA LEU A 66 13.10 -4.41 -20.42
C LEU A 66 12.77 -4.72 -18.96
N ARG A 67 13.70 -4.48 -18.03
CA ARG A 67 13.44 -4.62 -16.59
C ARG A 67 12.51 -3.55 -16.03
N GLU A 68 12.57 -2.32 -16.56
CA GLU A 68 11.75 -1.19 -16.11
C GLU A 68 10.41 -1.06 -16.84
N VAL A 69 10.26 -1.71 -18.00
CA VAL A 69 9.01 -1.71 -18.75
C VAL A 69 8.00 -2.66 -18.09
N ASP A 70 6.89 -2.10 -17.58
CA ASP A 70 5.76 -2.89 -17.10
C ASP A 70 4.84 -3.30 -18.25
N VAL A 71 4.55 -4.59 -18.38
CA VAL A 71 3.75 -5.13 -19.49
C VAL A 71 2.60 -5.98 -18.96
N ALA A 72 1.39 -5.78 -19.51
CA ALA A 72 0.20 -6.53 -19.12
C ALA A 72 0.17 -7.95 -19.72
N HIS A 73 0.54 -8.10 -21.00
CA HIS A 73 0.37 -9.34 -21.75
C HIS A 73 1.37 -10.45 -21.31
N PRO A 74 0.92 -11.69 -21.02
CA PRO A 74 1.81 -12.76 -20.51
C PRO A 74 2.94 -13.15 -21.46
N ALA A 75 2.69 -13.17 -22.77
CA ALA A 75 3.74 -13.47 -23.75
C ALA A 75 4.89 -12.44 -23.70
N ALA A 76 4.56 -11.17 -23.53
CA ALA A 76 5.56 -10.11 -23.40
C ALA A 76 6.35 -10.23 -22.09
N LYS A 77 5.70 -10.64 -20.98
CA LYS A 77 6.42 -10.96 -19.73
C LYS A 77 7.41 -12.11 -19.92
N SER A 78 7.00 -13.16 -20.65
CA SER A 78 7.87 -14.29 -20.96
C SER A 78 9.08 -13.85 -21.80
N MET A 79 8.90 -12.91 -22.73
CA MET A 79 10.01 -12.30 -23.48
C MET A 79 10.95 -11.49 -22.57
N ILE A 80 10.42 -10.73 -21.60
CA ILE A 80 11.27 -9.99 -20.64
C ILE A 80 12.07 -10.96 -19.76
N GLU A 81 11.44 -12.05 -19.30
CA GLU A 81 12.12 -13.11 -18.54
C GLU A 81 13.23 -13.80 -19.34
N LEU A 82 13.02 -14.00 -20.64
CA LEU A 82 14.04 -14.51 -21.56
C LEU A 82 15.29 -13.61 -21.61
N SER A 83 15.10 -12.28 -21.69
CA SER A 83 16.20 -11.31 -21.66
C SER A 83 17.01 -11.42 -20.36
N ARG A 84 16.31 -11.60 -19.22
CA ARG A 84 16.96 -11.76 -17.91
C ARG A 84 17.76 -13.05 -17.83
N ALA A 85 17.22 -14.17 -18.31
CA ALA A 85 17.92 -15.45 -18.33
C ALA A 85 19.17 -15.40 -19.22
N GLN A 86 19.09 -14.73 -20.37
CA GLN A 86 20.23 -14.55 -21.28
C GLN A 86 21.37 -13.74 -20.64
N ASP A 87 21.01 -12.65 -19.96
CA ASP A 87 21.96 -11.78 -19.26
C ASP A 87 22.70 -12.50 -18.13
N GLU A 88 22.01 -13.34 -17.36
CA GLU A 88 22.65 -14.07 -16.25
C GLU A 88 23.64 -15.14 -16.74
N GLU A 89 23.32 -15.82 -17.85
CA GLU A 89 24.17 -16.88 -18.39
C GLU A 89 25.41 -16.32 -19.09
N VAL A 90 25.20 -15.42 -20.06
CA VAL A 90 26.24 -15.03 -21.03
C VAL A 90 26.60 -13.54 -20.95
N GLY A 91 25.74 -12.71 -20.34
CA GLY A 91 25.97 -11.27 -20.13
C GLY A 91 25.82 -10.36 -21.36
N ASP A 92 25.82 -10.92 -22.56
CA ASP A 92 25.63 -10.15 -23.80
C ASP A 92 24.64 -10.84 -24.74
N GLY A 93 24.20 -10.11 -25.77
CA GLY A 93 23.24 -10.60 -26.76
C GLY A 93 21.78 -10.54 -26.30
N THR A 94 21.48 -9.82 -25.21
CA THR A 94 20.14 -9.65 -24.64
C THR A 94 19.17 -9.05 -25.67
N THR A 95 19.57 -7.97 -26.34
CA THR A 95 18.81 -7.34 -27.43
C THR A 95 18.62 -8.28 -28.61
N SER A 96 19.69 -8.98 -29.01
CA SER A 96 19.70 -9.86 -30.18
C SER A 96 18.72 -11.02 -30.01
N VAL A 97 18.66 -11.62 -28.81
CA VAL A 97 17.71 -12.69 -28.48
C VAL A 97 16.26 -12.23 -28.63
N ILE A 98 15.93 -11.06 -28.10
CA ILE A 98 14.57 -10.54 -28.12
C ILE A 98 14.15 -10.18 -29.55
N ILE A 99 15.05 -9.58 -30.33
CA ILE A 99 14.80 -9.24 -31.73
C ILE A 99 14.60 -10.52 -32.56
N LEU A 100 15.48 -11.52 -32.39
CA LEU A 100 15.39 -12.78 -33.12
C LEU A 100 14.12 -13.57 -32.76
N ALA A 101 13.78 -13.66 -31.47
CA ALA A 101 12.57 -14.35 -31.00
C ALA A 101 11.30 -13.67 -31.53
N GLY A 102 11.26 -12.33 -31.53
CA GLY A 102 10.16 -11.56 -32.11
C GLY A 102 10.03 -11.79 -33.62
N GLU A 103 11.14 -11.78 -34.37
CA GLU A 103 11.10 -11.99 -35.82
C GLU A 103 10.71 -13.44 -36.17
N LEU A 104 11.19 -14.45 -35.44
CA LEU A 104 10.79 -15.85 -35.63
C LEU A 104 9.27 -16.04 -35.49
N LEU A 105 8.64 -15.33 -34.57
CA LEU A 105 7.19 -15.33 -34.38
C LEU A 105 6.45 -14.62 -35.53
N VAL A 106 7.00 -13.50 -36.03
CA VAL A 106 6.46 -12.79 -37.19
C VAL A 106 6.53 -13.65 -38.46
N VAL A 107 7.66 -14.34 -38.70
CA VAL A 107 7.78 -15.24 -39.84
C VAL A 107 6.90 -16.49 -39.69
N ALA A 108 6.48 -16.83 -38.47
CA ALA A 108 5.52 -17.91 -38.22
C ALA A 108 4.05 -17.55 -38.53
N GLU A 109 3.70 -16.26 -38.47
CA GLU A 109 2.33 -15.75 -38.64
C GLU A 109 1.66 -16.18 -39.98
N PRO A 110 2.33 -16.12 -41.15
CA PRO A 110 1.76 -16.60 -42.39
C PRO A 110 1.40 -18.08 -42.33
N PHE A 111 2.21 -18.93 -41.69
CA PHE A 111 1.93 -20.37 -41.61
C PHE A 111 0.68 -20.66 -40.77
N LEU A 112 0.49 -19.92 -39.67
CA LEU A 112 -0.72 -20.01 -38.85
C LEU A 112 -1.97 -19.55 -39.62
N SER A 113 -1.82 -18.51 -40.43
CA SER A 113 -2.88 -17.99 -41.32
C SER A 113 -3.28 -19.02 -42.38
N HIS A 114 -2.29 -19.71 -42.97
CA HIS A 114 -2.49 -20.81 -43.93
C HIS A 114 -2.94 -22.14 -43.27
N GLN A 115 -3.34 -22.12 -42.00
CA GLN A 115 -3.84 -23.28 -41.28
C GLN A 115 -2.84 -24.41 -41.03
N VAL A 116 -1.54 -24.11 -41.05
CA VAL A 116 -0.51 -25.07 -40.62
C VAL A 116 -0.57 -25.22 -39.10
N HIS A 117 -0.60 -26.46 -38.62
CA HIS A 117 -0.64 -26.72 -37.18
C HIS A 117 0.68 -26.26 -36.50
N PRO A 118 0.65 -25.55 -35.35
CA PRO A 118 1.85 -25.02 -34.69
C PRO A 118 2.94 -26.07 -34.43
N THR A 119 2.56 -27.31 -34.11
CA THR A 119 3.51 -28.43 -33.92
C THR A 119 4.42 -28.68 -35.13
N VAL A 120 3.92 -28.50 -36.36
CA VAL A 120 4.73 -28.66 -37.58
C VAL A 120 5.75 -27.53 -37.69
N VAL A 121 5.34 -26.30 -37.38
CA VAL A 121 6.23 -25.13 -37.34
C VAL A 121 7.34 -25.33 -36.31
N ILE A 122 6.97 -25.74 -35.09
CA ILE A 122 7.89 -26.03 -33.99
C ILE A 122 8.89 -27.13 -34.36
N ARG A 123 8.44 -28.20 -35.05
CA ARG A 123 9.33 -29.28 -35.50
C ARG A 123 10.36 -28.78 -36.52
N GLY A 124 9.93 -27.97 -37.49
CA GLY A 124 10.82 -27.33 -38.46
C GLY A 124 11.83 -26.39 -37.79
N PHE A 125 11.40 -25.58 -36.82
CA PHE A 125 12.26 -24.67 -36.06
C PHE A 125 13.34 -25.42 -35.25
N ASN A 126 12.97 -26.48 -34.53
CA ASN A 126 13.92 -27.28 -33.76
C ASN A 126 14.97 -27.98 -34.66
N ARG A 127 14.56 -28.44 -35.85
CA ARG A 127 15.48 -29.03 -36.83
C ARG A 127 16.45 -27.98 -37.39
N ALA A 128 15.95 -26.77 -37.69
CA ALA A 128 16.79 -25.65 -38.12
C ALA A 128 17.78 -25.20 -37.04
N LEU A 129 17.36 -25.21 -35.77
CA LEU A 129 18.24 -24.91 -34.63
C LEU A 129 19.43 -25.89 -34.55
N ALA A 130 19.16 -27.20 -34.64
CA ALA A 130 20.23 -28.21 -34.59
C ALA A 130 21.26 -28.00 -35.71
N ALA A 131 20.78 -27.80 -36.95
CA ALA A 131 21.65 -27.50 -38.09
C ALA A 131 22.44 -26.19 -37.90
N SER A 132 21.81 -25.14 -37.36
CA SER A 132 22.45 -23.85 -37.10
C SER A 132 23.63 -23.97 -36.13
N LEU A 133 23.47 -24.75 -35.05
CA LEU A 133 24.53 -24.98 -34.07
C LEU A 133 25.71 -25.77 -34.64
N GLU A 134 25.46 -26.73 -35.53
CA GLU A 134 26.53 -27.47 -36.21
C GLU A 134 27.29 -26.59 -37.20
N ILE A 135 26.59 -25.75 -37.97
CA ILE A 135 27.22 -24.82 -38.91
C ILE A 135 28.02 -23.77 -38.15
N ALA A 136 27.48 -23.22 -37.06
CA ALA A 136 28.20 -22.25 -36.21
C ALA A 136 29.52 -22.83 -35.67
N LYS A 137 29.54 -24.11 -35.26
CA LYS A 137 30.79 -24.76 -34.82
C LYS A 137 31.83 -24.86 -35.93
N LYS A 138 31.42 -25.09 -37.18
CA LYS A 138 32.34 -25.15 -38.34
C LYS A 138 32.94 -23.78 -38.68
N LEU A 139 32.20 -22.70 -38.42
CA LEU A 139 32.63 -21.32 -38.66
C LEU A 139 33.53 -20.77 -37.55
N ALA A 140 33.59 -21.42 -36.39
CA ALA A 140 34.27 -20.89 -35.23
C ALA A 140 35.80 -20.96 -35.36
N ARG A 141 36.47 -19.88 -34.94
CA ARG A 141 37.94 -19.77 -34.89
C ARG A 141 38.44 -19.87 -33.45
N PRO A 142 39.47 -20.68 -33.15
CA PRO A 142 40.04 -20.73 -31.81
C PRO A 142 40.86 -19.47 -31.47
N ILE A 143 40.84 -19.05 -30.21
CA ILE A 143 41.65 -17.95 -29.65
C ILE A 143 42.54 -18.44 -28.51
N ASP A 144 43.72 -17.83 -28.36
CA ASP A 144 44.61 -18.09 -27.22
C ASP A 144 44.25 -17.15 -26.05
N ILE A 145 44.07 -17.73 -24.86
CA ILE A 145 43.66 -17.00 -23.64
C ILE A 145 44.84 -16.23 -23.04
N GLU A 146 46.07 -16.70 -23.25
CA GLU A 146 47.27 -16.06 -22.71
C GLU A 146 47.63 -14.77 -23.46
N ASN A 147 47.18 -14.62 -24.71
CA ASN A 147 47.42 -13.40 -25.48
C ASN A 147 46.48 -12.27 -25.05
N LYS A 148 47.00 -11.39 -24.19
CA LYS A 148 46.25 -10.23 -23.67
C LYS A 148 45.78 -9.27 -24.77
N GLU A 149 46.52 -9.11 -25.87
CA GLU A 149 46.15 -8.17 -26.94
C GLU A 149 44.93 -8.66 -27.70
N ASP A 150 44.87 -9.95 -28.04
CA ASP A 150 43.71 -10.53 -28.72
C ASP A 150 42.47 -10.51 -27.82
N MET A 151 42.63 -10.84 -26.53
CA MET A 151 41.57 -10.74 -25.53
C MET A 151 41.08 -9.30 -25.34
N ARG A 152 41.98 -8.32 -25.39
CA ARG A 152 41.63 -6.89 -25.31
C ARG A 152 40.80 -6.47 -26.52
N ASN A 153 41.23 -6.83 -27.73
CA ASN A 153 40.51 -6.51 -28.96
C ASN A 153 39.10 -7.14 -28.96
N LEU A 154 38.98 -8.37 -28.44
CA LEU A 154 37.70 -9.04 -28.27
C LEU A 154 36.78 -8.30 -27.28
N VAL A 155 37.26 -7.98 -26.08
CA VAL A 155 36.45 -7.28 -25.08
C VAL A 155 36.08 -5.88 -25.59
N GLN A 156 36.99 -5.21 -26.31
CA GLN A 156 36.74 -3.92 -26.93
C GLN A 156 35.62 -3.99 -27.98
N SER A 157 35.53 -5.08 -28.76
CA SER A 157 34.43 -5.35 -29.70
C SER A 157 33.06 -5.28 -29.01
N SER A 158 32.93 -5.87 -27.81
CA SER A 158 31.66 -5.88 -27.05
C SER A 158 31.28 -4.51 -26.45
N ILE A 159 32.27 -3.68 -26.10
CA ILE A 159 32.04 -2.35 -25.50
C ILE A 159 31.74 -1.29 -26.57
N GLY A 160 32.20 -1.49 -27.81
CA GLY A 160 32.11 -0.51 -28.89
C GLY A 160 30.69 -0.02 -29.21
N THR A 161 29.65 -0.76 -28.78
CA THR A 161 28.24 -0.41 -28.99
C THR A 161 27.59 0.39 -27.87
N LYS A 162 28.27 0.57 -26.74
CA LYS A 162 27.64 1.09 -25.51
C LYS A 162 28.16 2.47 -25.11
N PHE A 163 29.47 2.69 -25.15
CA PHE A 163 30.09 3.92 -24.64
C PHE A 163 31.20 4.46 -25.55
N SER A 164 31.57 5.73 -25.36
CA SER A 164 32.56 6.43 -26.19
C SER A 164 33.89 5.64 -26.28
N PRO A 165 34.48 5.49 -27.49
CA PRO A 165 35.69 4.68 -27.72
C PRO A 165 36.88 5.04 -26.82
N ARG A 166 36.96 6.30 -26.35
CA ARG A 166 38.06 6.79 -25.49
C ARG A 166 38.16 6.04 -24.16
N VAL A 167 37.03 5.57 -23.64
CA VAL A 167 36.95 4.88 -22.34
C VAL A 167 36.98 3.36 -22.50
N GLY A 168 36.66 2.84 -23.69
CA GLY A 168 36.60 1.41 -23.96
C GLY A 168 37.91 0.68 -23.67
N ASN A 169 39.05 1.33 -23.93
CA ASN A 169 40.37 0.78 -23.65
C ASN A 169 40.59 0.48 -22.17
N LEU A 170 40.25 1.43 -21.29
CA LEU A 170 40.41 1.27 -19.85
C LEU A 170 39.46 0.19 -19.32
N VAL A 171 38.18 0.23 -19.72
CA VAL A 171 37.19 -0.75 -19.26
C VAL A 171 37.55 -2.18 -19.68
N SER A 172 38.10 -2.35 -20.89
CA SER A 172 38.58 -3.65 -21.37
C SER A 172 39.71 -4.20 -20.49
N ASP A 173 40.68 -3.36 -20.14
CA ASP A 173 41.80 -3.74 -19.27
C ASP A 173 41.31 -4.10 -17.86
N LEU A 174 40.43 -3.29 -17.29
CA LEU A 174 39.83 -3.54 -15.98
C LEU A 174 39.05 -4.86 -15.97
N ALA A 175 38.28 -5.14 -17.02
CA ALA A 175 37.51 -6.38 -17.13
C ALA A 175 38.44 -7.61 -17.22
N LEU A 176 39.48 -7.54 -18.07
CA LEU A 176 40.43 -8.64 -18.23
C LEU A 176 41.22 -8.91 -16.94
N ASP A 177 41.75 -7.87 -16.31
CA ASP A 177 42.50 -8.02 -15.06
C ASP A 177 41.60 -8.58 -13.95
N ALA A 178 40.34 -8.14 -13.85
CA ALA A 178 39.39 -8.68 -12.88
C ALA A 178 39.07 -10.16 -13.12
N VAL A 179 38.76 -10.55 -14.37
CA VAL A 179 38.43 -11.93 -14.71
C VAL A 179 39.64 -12.84 -14.49
N LEU A 180 40.83 -12.48 -14.99
CA LEU A 180 42.05 -13.27 -14.80
C LEU A 180 42.41 -13.41 -13.32
N THR A 181 42.09 -12.41 -12.49
CA THR A 181 42.28 -12.48 -11.03
C THR A 181 41.33 -13.48 -10.38
N VAL A 182 40.06 -13.52 -10.79
CA VAL A 182 39.02 -14.38 -10.18
C VAL A 182 39.10 -15.84 -10.64
N VAL A 183 39.70 -16.11 -11.81
CA VAL A 183 39.81 -17.47 -12.37
C VAL A 183 40.57 -18.39 -11.42
N ARG A 184 39.94 -19.52 -11.06
CA ARG A 184 40.61 -20.62 -10.36
C ARG A 184 40.50 -21.91 -11.13
N THR A 185 41.62 -22.62 -11.22
CA THR A 185 41.65 -24.00 -11.70
C THR A 185 41.43 -24.92 -10.51
N SER A 186 40.32 -25.66 -10.50
CA SER A 186 40.07 -26.70 -9.50
C SER A 186 41.07 -27.85 -9.68
N ALA A 187 41.28 -28.65 -8.63
CA ALA A 187 42.13 -29.85 -8.68
C ALA A 187 41.69 -30.88 -9.75
N SER A 188 40.44 -30.81 -10.21
CA SER A 188 39.86 -31.62 -11.29
C SER A 188 40.11 -31.06 -12.70
N GLY A 189 40.87 -29.98 -12.85
CA GLY A 189 41.15 -29.33 -14.14
C GLY A 189 40.00 -28.46 -14.68
N ARG A 190 38.83 -28.42 -14.02
CA ARG A 190 37.76 -27.48 -14.37
C ARG A 190 38.10 -26.07 -13.90
N LYS A 191 38.02 -25.09 -14.82
CA LYS A 191 38.12 -23.66 -14.51
C LYS A 191 36.79 -23.20 -13.92
N GLU A 192 36.83 -22.52 -12.78
CA GLU A 192 35.66 -21.90 -12.15
C GLU A 192 35.86 -20.38 -12.16
N VAL A 193 34.87 -19.66 -12.69
CA VAL A 193 34.89 -18.20 -12.79
C VAL A 193 33.52 -17.67 -12.35
N ASP A 194 33.47 -17.06 -11.17
CA ASP A 194 32.28 -16.40 -10.62
C ASP A 194 32.56 -14.91 -10.43
N VAL A 195 32.27 -14.16 -11.49
CA VAL A 195 32.43 -12.70 -11.52
C VAL A 195 31.45 -12.04 -10.55
N LYS A 196 30.18 -12.50 -10.48
CA LYS A 196 29.10 -11.87 -9.72
C LYS A 196 29.40 -11.82 -8.21
N ARG A 197 29.97 -12.90 -7.66
CA ARG A 197 30.26 -12.95 -6.22
C ARG A 197 31.62 -12.34 -5.88
N TYR A 198 32.66 -12.61 -6.65
CA TYR A 198 34.04 -12.33 -6.24
C TYR A 198 34.66 -11.07 -6.85
N ALA A 199 34.15 -10.56 -7.97
CA ALA A 199 34.53 -9.25 -8.50
C ALA A 199 33.58 -8.18 -7.95
N LYS A 200 34.00 -7.49 -6.88
CA LYS A 200 33.20 -6.42 -6.28
C LYS A 200 33.47 -5.10 -7.02
N VAL A 201 32.43 -4.46 -7.54
CA VAL A 201 32.56 -3.09 -8.07
C VAL A 201 32.24 -2.09 -6.96
N GLU A 202 33.18 -1.21 -6.63
CA GLU A 202 33.00 -0.12 -5.67
C GLU A 202 33.02 1.22 -6.41
N LYS A 203 31.87 1.92 -6.41
CA LYS A 203 31.68 3.18 -7.13
C LYS A 203 31.89 4.35 -6.19
N ILE A 204 32.94 5.14 -6.44
CA ILE A 204 33.25 6.32 -5.64
C ILE A 204 33.13 7.55 -6.53
N PRO A 205 32.15 8.45 -6.30
CA PRO A 205 32.04 9.67 -7.06
C PRO A 205 33.23 10.60 -6.81
N GLY A 206 33.61 11.36 -7.83
CA GLY A 206 34.78 12.23 -7.85
C GLY A 206 36.02 11.56 -8.43
N GLY A 207 37.04 12.37 -8.71
CA GLY A 207 38.24 11.96 -9.44
C GLY A 207 38.02 11.87 -10.94
N GLU A 208 39.04 11.38 -11.63
CA GLU A 208 38.99 11.11 -13.06
C GLU A 208 38.69 9.63 -13.31
N LEU A 209 38.25 9.32 -14.52
CA LEU A 209 37.95 7.93 -14.86
C LEU A 209 39.22 7.06 -14.91
N GLU A 210 40.35 7.66 -15.29
CA GLU A 210 41.67 7.03 -15.35
C GLU A 210 42.20 6.59 -13.98
N ASP A 211 41.67 7.15 -12.88
CA ASP A 211 41.97 6.72 -11.50
C ASP A 211 41.37 5.34 -11.17
N SER A 212 40.52 4.81 -12.03
CA SER A 212 39.85 3.51 -11.84
C SER A 212 40.84 2.37 -12.00
N ARG A 213 40.85 1.43 -11.05
CA ARG A 213 41.82 0.32 -11.02
C ARG A 213 41.23 -0.95 -10.41
N VAL A 214 41.74 -2.09 -10.84
CA VAL A 214 41.45 -3.39 -10.21
C VAL A 214 42.42 -3.61 -9.05
N LEU A 215 41.87 -3.76 -7.86
CA LEU A 215 42.63 -4.12 -6.67
C LEU A 215 42.67 -5.64 -6.53
N LYS A 216 43.88 -6.20 -6.45
CA LYS A 216 44.12 -7.62 -6.17
C LYS A 216 43.88 -7.93 -4.69
N GLY A 217 42.62 -7.86 -4.30
CA GLY A 217 42.11 -8.10 -2.95
C GLY A 217 40.77 -7.40 -2.72
N VAL A 218 40.48 -7.03 -1.48
CA VAL A 218 39.13 -6.56 -1.10
C VAL A 218 39.17 -5.16 -0.50
N MET A 219 38.21 -4.34 -0.93
CA MET A 219 37.95 -3.04 -0.29
C MET A 219 36.53 -2.96 0.27
N PHE A 220 36.38 -2.28 1.41
CA PHE A 220 35.08 -1.97 1.98
C PHE A 220 35.08 -0.64 2.76
N ASN A 221 33.89 -0.05 2.88
CA ASN A 221 33.66 1.28 3.46
C ASN A 221 33.45 1.22 4.98
N LYS A 222 34.48 0.79 5.72
CA LYS A 222 34.51 0.84 7.19
C LYS A 222 35.84 1.39 7.66
N ASP A 223 35.77 2.31 8.62
CA ASP A 223 36.93 2.73 9.39
C ASP A 223 37.20 1.76 10.55
N VAL A 224 38.38 1.87 11.15
CA VAL A 224 38.73 1.23 12.41
C VAL A 224 37.78 1.66 13.51
N THR A 225 37.49 0.77 14.46
CA THR A 225 36.54 1.04 15.54
C THR A 225 37.05 2.09 16.53
N HIS A 226 38.35 2.13 16.79
CA HIS A 226 38.98 3.06 17.72
C HIS A 226 40.13 3.83 17.07
N SER A 227 40.23 5.13 17.33
CA SER A 227 41.19 6.04 16.68
C SER A 227 42.67 5.68 16.91
N LYS A 228 43.00 5.10 18.07
CA LYS A 228 44.36 4.62 18.40
C LYS A 228 44.76 3.29 17.75
N MET A 229 43.86 2.61 17.03
CA MET A 229 44.20 1.35 16.34
C MET A 229 45.12 1.60 15.14
N ARG A 230 45.93 0.60 14.78
CA ARG A 230 46.88 0.68 13.65
C ARG A 230 46.11 0.74 12.33
N ARG A 231 46.39 1.75 11.52
CA ARG A 231 45.78 1.95 10.19
C ARG A 231 46.55 1.31 9.03
N ARG A 232 47.80 0.92 9.24
CA ARG A 232 48.65 0.26 8.25
C ARG A 232 49.37 -0.92 8.90
N ILE A 233 49.28 -2.10 8.28
CA ILE A 233 49.90 -3.34 8.75
C ILE A 233 50.45 -4.09 7.53
N GLU A 234 51.73 -4.44 7.56
CA GLU A 234 52.37 -5.28 6.56
C GLU A 234 52.18 -6.75 6.94
N ASN A 235 51.83 -7.58 5.97
CA ASN A 235 51.48 -9.00 6.13
C ASN A 235 50.49 -9.27 7.27
N PRO A 236 49.27 -8.69 7.22
CA PRO A 236 48.30 -8.79 8.32
C PRO A 236 47.80 -10.23 8.50
N ARG A 237 47.76 -10.70 9.75
CA ARG A 237 47.02 -11.92 10.14
C ARG A 237 45.54 -11.59 10.35
N VAL A 238 44.69 -12.08 9.46
CA VAL A 238 43.26 -11.73 9.43
C VAL A 238 42.40 -12.84 10.04
N LEU A 239 41.55 -12.50 11.00
CA LEU A 239 40.55 -13.38 11.59
C LEU A 239 39.14 -12.89 11.25
N LEU A 240 38.27 -13.79 10.81
CA LEU A 240 36.89 -13.49 10.43
C LEU A 240 35.91 -14.18 11.38
N LEU A 241 35.01 -13.41 11.97
CA LEU A 241 34.02 -13.88 12.94
C LEU A 241 32.59 -13.52 12.53
N ASP A 242 31.66 -14.45 12.69
CA ASP A 242 30.21 -14.17 12.61
C ASP A 242 29.67 -13.72 13.98
N CYS A 243 30.21 -14.21 15.10
CA CYS A 243 29.75 -13.79 16.42
C CYS A 243 30.00 -12.30 16.69
N PRO A 244 29.08 -11.62 17.40
CA PRO A 244 29.38 -10.32 17.98
C PRO A 244 30.39 -10.45 19.12
N LEU A 245 31.21 -9.42 19.28
CA LEU A 245 32.10 -9.25 20.43
C LEU A 245 31.45 -8.30 21.44
N GLU A 246 30.28 -8.71 21.92
CA GLU A 246 29.47 -7.99 22.91
C GLU A 246 28.84 -8.98 23.89
N TYR A 247 28.32 -8.48 25.01
CA TYR A 247 27.68 -9.33 26.01
C TYR A 247 26.42 -9.99 25.44
N LYS A 248 26.39 -11.31 25.49
CA LYS A 248 25.25 -12.10 25.02
C LYS A 248 24.34 -12.44 26.20
N LYS A 249 23.04 -12.19 26.03
CA LYS A 249 22.02 -12.69 26.94
C LYS A 249 21.77 -14.17 26.65
N GLY A 250 21.41 -14.93 27.68
CA GLY A 250 20.97 -16.31 27.51
C GLY A 250 19.79 -16.39 26.55
N GLU A 251 19.75 -17.44 25.71
CA GLU A 251 18.64 -17.68 24.77
C GLU A 251 17.35 -18.07 25.50
N SER A 252 17.48 -18.67 26.69
CA SER A 252 16.36 -18.90 27.60
C SER A 252 15.91 -17.60 28.28
N GLN A 253 14.64 -17.56 28.73
CA GLN A 253 14.11 -16.44 29.51
C GLN A 253 14.92 -16.27 30.80
N THR A 254 15.93 -15.40 30.75
CA THR A 254 16.80 -15.09 31.88
C THR A 254 16.25 -13.83 32.55
N ASN A 255 15.46 -14.03 33.61
CA ASN A 255 14.99 -12.94 34.45
C ASN A 255 15.94 -12.79 35.64
N VAL A 256 16.50 -11.60 35.85
CA VAL A 256 17.38 -11.30 36.97
C VAL A 256 16.63 -10.35 37.90
N GLU A 257 16.24 -10.87 39.07
CA GLU A 257 15.61 -10.08 40.12
C GLU A 257 16.68 -9.60 41.10
N LEU A 258 16.77 -8.28 41.27
CA LEU A 258 17.79 -7.63 42.07
C LEU A 258 17.15 -7.06 43.33
N THR A 259 17.50 -7.61 44.49
CA THR A 259 17.02 -7.13 45.79
C THR A 259 18.07 -6.32 46.56
N ASN A 260 19.36 -6.64 46.38
CA ASN A 260 20.46 -5.94 47.06
C ASN A 260 21.25 -5.04 46.10
N ASP A 261 21.73 -3.90 46.59
CA ASP A 261 22.55 -2.96 45.79
C ASP A 261 23.90 -3.54 45.36
N GLN A 262 24.45 -4.50 46.11
CA GLN A 262 25.73 -5.15 45.78
C GLN A 262 25.62 -6.06 44.54
N ASP A 263 24.44 -6.63 44.30
CA ASP A 263 24.21 -7.56 43.18
C ASP A 263 24.33 -6.84 41.84
N TRP A 264 24.00 -5.53 41.79
CA TRP A 264 24.20 -4.70 40.60
C TRP A 264 25.67 -4.64 40.17
N ASN A 265 26.57 -4.43 41.13
CA ASN A 265 28.01 -4.37 40.85
C ASN A 265 28.56 -5.72 40.41
N THR A 266 28.05 -6.82 40.95
CA THR A 266 28.44 -8.16 40.49
C THR A 266 28.02 -8.41 39.04
N LEU A 267 26.83 -7.96 38.65
CA LEU A 267 26.34 -8.12 37.27
C LEU A 267 27.18 -7.33 36.27
N LEU A 268 27.59 -6.11 36.62
CA LEU A 268 28.52 -5.32 35.80
C LEU A 268 29.89 -6.00 35.65
N ARG A 269 30.43 -6.57 36.74
CA ARG A 269 31.70 -7.33 36.69
C ARG A 269 31.60 -8.56 35.81
N LEU A 270 30.49 -9.30 35.87
CA LEU A 270 30.26 -10.47 35.02
C LEU A 270 30.20 -10.09 33.53
N GLU A 271 29.63 -8.94 33.21
CA GLU A 271 29.64 -8.41 31.84
C GLU A 271 31.07 -8.09 31.36
N GLU A 272 31.88 -7.44 32.21
CA GLU A 272 33.28 -7.13 31.93
C GLU A 272 34.13 -8.41 31.76
N GLU A 273 34.00 -9.36 32.69
CA GLU A 273 34.71 -10.65 32.70
C GLU A 273 34.35 -11.49 31.46
N TYR A 274 33.07 -11.50 31.05
CA TYR A 274 32.64 -12.21 29.84
C TYR A 274 33.34 -11.66 28.60
N ILE A 275 33.38 -10.34 28.45
CA ILE A 275 34.03 -9.67 27.31
C ILE A 275 35.55 -9.85 27.36
N GLU A 276 36.16 -9.79 28.55
CA GLU A 276 37.59 -10.03 28.74
C GLU A 276 37.97 -11.45 28.32
N ASN A 277 37.21 -12.46 28.75
CA ASN A 277 37.44 -13.86 28.37
C ASN A 277 37.32 -14.08 26.86
N LEU A 278 36.29 -13.51 26.23
CA LEU A 278 36.08 -13.57 24.78
C LEU A 278 37.25 -12.91 24.02
N CYS A 279 37.72 -11.75 24.49
CA CYS A 279 38.87 -11.08 23.89
C CYS A 279 40.16 -11.87 24.12
N ALA A 280 40.34 -12.49 25.28
CA ALA A 280 41.51 -13.31 25.59
C ALA A 280 41.65 -14.51 24.64
N GLN A 281 40.54 -15.15 24.26
CA GLN A 281 40.52 -16.22 23.26
C GLN A 281 41.02 -15.73 21.89
N VAL A 282 40.53 -14.57 21.44
CA VAL A 282 40.97 -13.97 20.18
C VAL A 282 42.45 -13.57 20.24
N VAL A 283 42.89 -12.99 21.36
CA VAL A 283 44.29 -12.57 21.58
C VAL A 283 45.24 -13.78 21.64
N ALA A 284 44.81 -14.94 22.14
CA ALA A 284 45.62 -16.15 22.20
C ALA A 284 46.16 -16.56 20.83
N MET A 285 45.37 -16.37 19.78
CA MET A 285 45.73 -16.66 18.39
C MET A 285 46.63 -15.60 17.73
N LYS A 286 46.83 -14.45 18.40
CA LYS A 286 47.61 -13.28 17.94
C LYS A 286 47.25 -12.79 16.51
N PRO A 287 45.97 -12.53 16.18
CA PRO A 287 45.61 -11.90 14.93
C PRO A 287 45.98 -10.41 14.95
N ASP A 288 46.33 -9.84 13.81
CA ASP A 288 46.58 -8.40 13.67
C ASP A 288 45.30 -7.63 13.34
N VAL A 289 44.40 -8.28 12.58
CA VAL A 289 43.13 -7.70 12.13
C VAL A 289 42.00 -8.68 12.46
N VAL A 290 40.98 -8.20 13.14
CA VAL A 290 39.75 -8.95 13.46
C VAL A 290 38.58 -8.28 12.77
N ILE A 291 37.81 -9.06 12.02
CA ILE A 291 36.63 -8.58 11.30
C ILE A 291 35.42 -9.34 11.80
N THR A 292 34.43 -8.62 12.30
CA THR A 292 33.16 -9.20 12.77
C THR A 292 32.00 -8.80 11.88
N GLU A 293 31.11 -9.74 11.57
CA GLU A 293 29.85 -9.44 10.88
C GLU A 293 28.93 -8.56 11.75
N LYS A 294 29.01 -8.72 13.08
CA LYS A 294 28.16 -8.02 14.05
C LYS A 294 28.92 -6.90 14.78
N GLY A 295 28.37 -6.45 15.91
CA GLY A 295 28.94 -5.41 16.75
C GLY A 295 30.22 -5.82 17.48
N VAL A 296 30.99 -4.80 17.89
CA VAL A 296 32.12 -4.92 18.81
C VAL A 296 31.88 -3.91 19.93
N SER A 297 31.80 -4.39 21.16
CA SER A 297 31.63 -3.57 22.37
C SER A 297 32.83 -2.64 22.58
N ASP A 298 32.62 -1.50 23.25
CA ASP A 298 33.67 -0.53 23.52
C ASP A 298 34.73 -1.08 24.49
N LEU A 299 34.34 -1.97 25.41
CA LEU A 299 35.27 -2.72 26.27
C LEU A 299 36.19 -3.62 25.46
N ALA A 300 35.63 -4.36 24.48
CA ALA A 300 36.42 -5.21 23.58
C ALA A 300 37.40 -4.39 22.74
N GLN A 301 36.99 -3.21 22.25
CA GLN A 301 37.87 -2.29 21.53
C GLN A 301 39.07 -1.87 22.39
N HIS A 302 38.84 -1.55 23.68
CA HIS A 302 39.91 -1.19 24.59
C HIS A 302 40.91 -2.34 24.82
N TYR A 303 40.44 -3.58 24.97
CA TYR A 303 41.31 -4.76 25.06
C TYR A 303 42.12 -4.99 23.79
N PHE A 304 41.49 -4.85 22.62
CA PHE A 304 42.19 -4.97 21.33
C PHE A 304 43.22 -3.88 21.10
N VAL A 305 42.96 -2.64 21.51
CA VAL A 305 43.96 -1.56 21.44
C VAL A 305 45.19 -1.89 22.29
N LYS A 306 45.01 -2.43 23.49
CA LYS A 306 46.12 -2.88 24.35
C LYS A 306 46.91 -4.04 23.72
N ALA A 307 46.21 -4.95 23.05
CA ALA A 307 46.82 -6.08 22.34
C ALA A 307 47.41 -5.70 20.96
N GLY A 308 47.20 -4.48 20.48
CA GLY A 308 47.65 -4.01 19.17
C GLY A 308 46.83 -4.53 17.98
N ILE A 309 45.60 -4.99 18.20
CA ILE A 309 44.72 -5.60 17.19
C ILE A 309 43.78 -4.54 16.61
N THR A 310 43.63 -4.52 15.28
CA THR A 310 42.69 -3.64 14.59
C THR A 310 41.36 -4.37 14.36
N ALA A 311 40.27 -3.82 14.88
CA ALA A 311 38.94 -4.43 14.79
C ALA A 311 38.00 -3.66 13.86
N PHE A 312 37.31 -4.41 13.00
CA PHE A 312 36.20 -3.95 12.16
C PHE A 312 34.88 -4.56 12.62
N ARG A 313 33.83 -3.74 12.67
CA ARG A 313 32.48 -4.15 13.07
C ARG A 313 31.48 -3.96 11.95
N ARG A 314 30.42 -4.78 11.94
CA ARG A 314 29.27 -4.66 11.03
C ARG A 314 29.68 -4.77 9.55
N LEU A 315 30.54 -5.74 9.21
CA LEU A 315 30.85 -6.05 7.82
C LEU A 315 29.70 -6.85 7.18
N ARG A 316 29.40 -6.60 5.91
CA ARG A 316 28.40 -7.39 5.17
C ARG A 316 28.93 -8.81 4.95
N LYS A 317 28.05 -9.81 5.02
CA LYS A 317 28.40 -11.22 4.77
C LYS A 317 29.03 -11.45 3.39
N THR A 318 28.56 -10.74 2.36
CA THR A 318 29.14 -10.80 1.01
C THR A 318 30.59 -10.31 0.98
N ASP A 319 30.89 -9.22 1.68
CA ASP A 319 32.26 -8.71 1.79
C ASP A 319 33.12 -9.62 2.67
N ASN A 320 32.57 -10.19 3.74
CA ASN A 320 33.27 -11.16 4.58
C ASN A 320 33.70 -12.41 3.79
N ASN A 321 32.81 -12.94 2.94
CA ASN A 321 33.12 -14.06 2.04
C ASN A 321 34.24 -13.71 1.03
N ARG A 322 34.28 -12.46 0.55
CA ARG A 322 35.35 -12.01 -0.35
C ARG A 322 36.68 -11.89 0.38
N VAL A 323 36.68 -11.34 1.60
CA VAL A 323 37.88 -11.26 2.43
C VAL A 323 38.39 -12.67 2.73
N ALA A 324 37.51 -13.60 3.12
CA ALA A 324 37.86 -15.01 3.32
C ALA A 324 38.56 -15.63 2.10
N ARG A 325 38.04 -15.36 0.90
CA ARG A 325 38.64 -15.85 -0.37
C ARG A 325 39.98 -15.18 -0.68
N ALA A 326 40.14 -13.89 -0.42
CA ALA A 326 41.36 -13.15 -0.72
C ALA A 326 42.49 -13.44 0.29
N THR A 327 42.17 -13.53 1.59
CA THR A 327 43.15 -13.74 2.66
C THR A 327 43.40 -15.23 2.95
N GLY A 328 42.48 -16.10 2.53
CA GLY A 328 42.47 -17.52 2.87
C GLY A 328 41.93 -17.83 4.26
N ALA A 329 41.41 -16.82 4.99
CA ALA A 329 40.78 -17.02 6.29
C ALA A 329 39.46 -17.78 6.17
N THR A 330 39.15 -18.63 7.14
CA THR A 330 37.82 -19.25 7.27
C THR A 330 36.95 -18.38 8.18
N ILE A 331 35.63 -18.38 7.94
CA ILE A 331 34.69 -17.62 8.76
C ILE A 331 34.29 -18.51 9.93
N VAL A 332 34.63 -18.09 11.15
CA VAL A 332 34.33 -18.83 12.37
C VAL A 332 33.08 -18.25 13.05
N SER A 333 32.18 -19.13 13.50
CA SER A 333 30.93 -18.73 14.13
C SER A 333 31.09 -18.38 15.61
N ARG A 334 31.91 -19.13 16.35
CA ARG A 334 32.16 -18.97 17.80
C ARG A 334 33.62 -18.68 18.09
N ALA A 335 33.89 -17.75 19.00
CA ALA A 335 35.25 -17.43 19.43
C ALA A 335 35.97 -18.61 20.12
N ASP A 336 35.22 -19.52 20.77
CA ASP A 336 35.79 -20.69 21.45
C ASP A 336 36.40 -21.72 20.47
N GLU A 337 35.92 -21.75 19.22
CA GLU A 337 36.26 -22.77 18.22
C GLU A 337 37.35 -22.32 17.24
N ILE A 338 37.96 -21.15 17.47
CA ILE A 338 39.00 -20.61 16.59
C ILE A 338 40.19 -21.58 16.57
N GLN A 339 40.67 -21.91 15.38
CA GLN A 339 41.89 -22.69 15.15
C GLN A 339 42.96 -21.86 14.44
N GLU A 340 44.22 -22.29 14.53
CA GLU A 340 45.32 -21.62 13.80
C GLU A 340 45.14 -21.71 12.27
N SER A 341 44.45 -22.74 11.77
CA SER A 341 44.11 -22.91 10.35
C SER A 341 43.15 -21.83 9.82
N ASP A 342 42.41 -21.17 10.71
CA ASP A 342 41.37 -20.21 10.33
C ASP A 342 41.94 -18.82 10.03
N ILE A 343 43.19 -18.57 10.42
CA ILE A 343 43.85 -17.29 10.29
C ILE A 343 44.36 -17.10 8.86
N GLY A 344 43.86 -16.07 8.20
CA GLY A 344 44.31 -15.69 6.86
C GLY A 344 45.67 -15.01 6.92
N THR A 345 46.67 -15.61 6.29
CA THR A 345 48.05 -15.09 6.18
C THR A 345 48.43 -14.67 4.75
N LYS A 346 47.51 -14.81 3.78
CA LYS A 346 47.81 -14.60 2.36
C LYS A 346 47.73 -13.13 1.89
N CYS A 347 47.47 -12.19 2.79
CA CYS A 347 47.37 -10.76 2.49
C CYS A 347 48.73 -10.07 2.69
N GLY A 348 49.16 -9.25 1.72
CA GLY A 348 50.43 -8.54 1.77
C GLY A 348 50.34 -7.20 2.50
N LEU A 349 49.29 -6.41 2.26
CA LEU A 349 49.15 -5.08 2.84
C LEU A 349 47.72 -4.81 3.31
N PHE A 350 47.58 -4.36 4.55
CA PHE A 350 46.37 -3.73 5.06
C PHE A 350 46.59 -2.23 5.26
N GLU A 351 45.73 -1.41 4.67
CA GLU A 351 45.80 0.05 4.79
C GLU A 351 44.42 0.68 4.85
N VAL A 352 44.20 1.65 5.74
CA VAL A 352 43.00 2.49 5.75
C VAL A 352 43.32 3.82 5.07
N ARG A 353 42.78 4.04 3.87
CA ARG A 353 42.93 5.29 3.12
C ARG A 353 41.62 6.07 3.11
N LYS A 354 41.73 7.39 3.14
CA LYS A 354 40.58 8.29 2.97
C LYS A 354 40.43 8.61 1.48
N LEU A 355 39.28 8.31 0.89
CA LEU A 355 38.93 8.69 -0.48
C LEU A 355 37.74 9.64 -0.43
N GLY A 356 37.94 10.89 -0.87
CA GLY A 356 36.95 11.96 -0.66
C GLY A 356 36.72 12.20 0.83
N ASP A 357 35.47 12.10 1.27
CA ASP A 357 35.08 12.29 2.67
C ASP A 357 34.94 10.98 3.47
N GLU A 358 35.11 9.82 2.83
CA GLU A 358 34.91 8.51 3.45
C GLU A 358 36.23 7.74 3.66
N TYR A 359 36.25 6.90 4.70
CA TYR A 359 37.36 6.00 4.99
C TYR A 359 37.10 4.60 4.42
N PHE A 360 38.10 4.07 3.73
CA PHE A 360 38.06 2.74 3.14
C PHE A 360 39.21 1.90 3.68
N ALA A 361 38.91 0.64 3.98
CA ALA A 361 39.90 -0.37 4.31
C ALA A 361 40.30 -1.13 3.04
N PHE A 362 41.60 -1.22 2.80
CA PHE A 362 42.20 -1.91 1.65
C PHE A 362 42.95 -3.14 2.16
N PHE A 363 42.62 -4.29 1.58
CA PHE A 363 43.42 -5.51 1.65
C PHE A 363 44.03 -5.72 0.27
N GLU A 364 45.28 -5.30 0.09
CA GLU A 364 46.01 -5.31 -1.18
C GLU A 364 47.12 -6.39 -1.15
N GLU A 365 47.69 -6.68 -2.33
CA GLU A 365 48.82 -7.61 -2.52
C GLU A 365 48.59 -9.03 -1.98
N CYS A 366 47.41 -9.59 -2.22
CA CYS A 366 47.12 -10.98 -1.83
C CYS A 366 47.84 -11.96 -2.78
N LYS A 367 48.41 -13.05 -2.25
CA LYS A 367 49.18 -14.04 -3.05
C LYS A 367 48.33 -14.84 -4.04
N ASP A 368 47.17 -15.33 -3.59
CA ASP A 368 46.18 -16.05 -4.40
C ASP A 368 44.83 -15.31 -4.34
N PRO A 369 44.68 -14.17 -5.02
CA PRO A 369 43.49 -13.34 -4.90
C PRO A 369 42.29 -14.02 -5.59
N GLY A 370 41.61 -14.94 -4.91
CA GLY A 370 40.36 -15.55 -5.41
C GLY A 370 39.16 -14.59 -5.40
N ALA A 371 39.38 -13.32 -5.07
CA ALA A 371 38.42 -12.22 -5.12
C ALA A 371 39.16 -10.90 -5.36
N CYS A 372 38.52 -9.98 -6.10
CA CYS A 372 39.06 -8.67 -6.43
C CYS A 372 38.03 -7.57 -6.20
N SER A 373 38.49 -6.34 -6.01
CA SER A 373 37.63 -5.16 -5.95
C SER A 373 38.02 -4.18 -7.05
N ILE A 374 37.06 -3.83 -7.88
CA ILE A 374 37.22 -2.87 -8.96
C ILE A 374 36.79 -1.51 -8.43
N LEU A 375 37.75 -0.61 -8.28
CA LEU A 375 37.50 0.76 -7.89
C LEU A 375 37.13 1.55 -9.14
N LEU A 376 35.90 2.07 -9.20
CA LEU A 376 35.44 2.96 -10.26
C LEU A 376 35.32 4.39 -9.74
N ARG A 377 35.99 5.31 -10.44
CA ARG A 377 36.05 6.75 -10.17
C ARG A 377 35.44 7.51 -11.35
N GLY A 378 34.80 8.64 -11.09
CA GLY A 378 34.09 9.37 -12.14
C GLY A 378 33.30 10.57 -11.64
N GLY A 379 33.03 11.51 -12.54
CA GLY A 379 32.45 12.81 -12.19
C GLY A 379 31.02 12.76 -11.65
N SER A 380 30.21 11.80 -12.08
CA SER A 380 28.83 11.63 -11.61
C SER A 380 28.49 10.17 -11.35
N LYS A 381 27.50 9.94 -10.48
CA LYS A 381 27.00 8.60 -10.18
C LYS A 381 26.34 7.95 -11.40
N ASP A 382 25.69 8.73 -12.25
CA ASP A 382 24.99 8.20 -13.43
C ASP A 382 25.97 7.63 -14.46
N VAL A 383 27.09 8.35 -14.68
CA VAL A 383 28.18 7.86 -15.55
C VAL A 383 28.81 6.59 -14.95
N LEU A 384 29.02 6.55 -13.63
CA LEU A 384 29.55 5.37 -12.95
C LEU A 384 28.62 4.15 -13.03
N ASN A 385 27.30 4.37 -12.95
CA ASN A 385 26.32 3.29 -13.09
C ASN A 385 26.35 2.71 -14.52
N GLU A 386 26.51 3.55 -15.54
CA GLU A 386 26.62 3.08 -16.92
C GLU A 386 27.94 2.35 -17.17
N ILE A 387 29.04 2.83 -16.62
CA ILE A 387 30.35 2.17 -16.73
C ILE A 387 30.35 0.83 -16.00
N GLU A 388 29.72 0.73 -14.82
CA GLU A 388 29.56 -0.54 -14.11
C GLU A 388 28.83 -1.58 -14.95
N ARG A 389 27.74 -1.20 -15.64
CA ARG A 389 26.99 -2.10 -16.53
C ARG A 389 27.88 -2.59 -17.68
N ASN A 390 28.54 -1.66 -18.37
CA ASN A 390 29.45 -1.98 -19.47
C ASN A 390 30.61 -2.86 -19.03
N LEU A 391 31.14 -2.62 -17.83
CA LEU A 391 32.20 -3.43 -17.24
C LEU A 391 31.71 -4.84 -16.91
N GLN A 392 30.48 -4.99 -16.39
CA GLN A 392 29.88 -6.31 -16.13
C GLN A 392 29.76 -7.12 -17.42
N ASP A 393 29.27 -6.51 -18.49
CA ASP A 393 29.12 -7.19 -19.79
C ASP A 393 30.50 -7.58 -20.37
N ALA A 394 31.48 -6.69 -20.27
CA ALA A 394 32.86 -6.95 -20.66
C ALA A 394 33.49 -8.11 -19.89
N MET A 395 33.25 -8.18 -18.57
CA MET A 395 33.70 -9.30 -17.74
C MET A 395 33.02 -10.62 -18.10
N GLN A 396 31.74 -10.59 -18.47
CA GLN A 396 31.01 -11.78 -18.89
C GLN A 396 31.53 -12.29 -20.24
N VAL A 397 31.78 -11.40 -21.21
CA VAL A 397 32.41 -11.73 -22.50
C VAL A 397 33.77 -12.38 -22.29
N ALA A 398 34.62 -11.80 -21.44
CA ALA A 398 35.91 -12.39 -21.10
C ALA A 398 35.76 -13.75 -20.40
N ARG A 399 34.79 -13.90 -19.49
CA ARG A 399 34.47 -15.17 -18.82
C ARG A 399 34.08 -16.26 -19.82
N ASN A 400 33.23 -15.93 -20.81
CA ASN A 400 32.76 -16.89 -21.81
C ASN A 400 33.92 -17.48 -22.62
N VAL A 401 34.89 -16.65 -22.99
CA VAL A 401 36.09 -17.10 -23.73
C VAL A 401 37.04 -17.92 -22.87
N VAL A 402 37.10 -17.68 -21.56
CA VAL A 402 37.87 -18.52 -20.64
C VAL A 402 37.28 -19.93 -20.55
N PHE A 403 35.95 -20.09 -20.67
CA PHE A 403 35.28 -21.39 -20.71
C PHE A 403 35.40 -22.07 -22.08
N GLU A 404 35.07 -21.36 -23.15
CA GLU A 404 35.13 -21.84 -24.53
C GLU A 404 35.89 -20.83 -25.41
N PRO A 405 37.17 -21.11 -25.73
CA PRO A 405 38.02 -20.20 -26.49
C PRO A 405 37.74 -20.29 -28.00
N LEU A 406 36.50 -20.03 -28.39
CA LEU A 406 36.01 -20.04 -29.77
C LEU A 406 35.34 -18.70 -30.09
N LEU A 407 35.65 -18.16 -31.27
CA LEU A 407 35.14 -16.89 -31.76
C LEU A 407 34.39 -17.05 -33.08
N LEU A 408 33.39 -16.20 -33.28
CA LEU A 408 32.63 -16.10 -34.51
C LEU A 408 32.71 -14.68 -35.08
N PRO A 409 32.63 -14.53 -36.41
CA PRO A 409 32.63 -13.20 -37.03
C PRO A 409 31.35 -12.44 -36.68
N GLY A 410 31.52 -11.21 -36.17
CA GLY A 410 30.42 -10.32 -35.79
C GLY A 410 29.81 -9.55 -36.97
N GLY A 411 29.10 -8.47 -36.68
CA GLY A 411 28.56 -7.56 -37.70
C GLY A 411 27.47 -8.17 -38.60
N GLY A 412 26.76 -9.18 -38.11
CA GLY A 412 25.72 -9.90 -38.87
C GLY A 412 26.25 -10.93 -39.86
N ALA A 413 27.57 -11.18 -39.90
CA ALA A 413 28.19 -12.10 -40.84
C ALA A 413 27.83 -13.56 -40.54
N THR A 414 27.87 -13.94 -39.27
CA THR A 414 27.48 -15.29 -38.81
C THR A 414 26.02 -15.57 -39.16
N GLU A 415 25.13 -14.63 -38.85
CA GLU A 415 23.69 -14.75 -39.12
C GLU A 415 23.40 -14.86 -40.62
N MET A 416 24.11 -14.09 -41.45
CA MET A 416 23.99 -14.16 -42.90
C MET A 416 24.49 -15.50 -43.46
N ARG A 417 25.61 -16.01 -42.96
CA ARG A 417 26.12 -17.33 -43.38
C ARG A 417 25.15 -18.44 -43.01
N LEU A 418 24.64 -18.41 -41.78
CA LEU A 418 23.63 -19.36 -41.32
C LEU A 418 22.36 -19.28 -42.18
N ALA A 419 21.87 -18.08 -42.50
CA ALA A 419 20.71 -17.89 -43.36
C ALA A 419 20.89 -18.51 -44.75
N HIS A 420 22.06 -18.34 -45.37
CA HIS A 420 22.39 -18.93 -46.67
C HIS A 420 22.45 -20.46 -46.62
N GLU A 421 23.18 -21.00 -45.65
CA GLU A 421 23.33 -22.45 -45.50
C GLU A 421 22.01 -23.14 -45.15
N LEU A 422 21.18 -22.54 -44.28
CA LEU A 422 19.86 -23.07 -43.97
C LEU A 422 18.93 -23.05 -45.19
N LYS A 423 19.01 -22.02 -46.05
CA LYS A 423 18.21 -21.98 -47.29
C LYS A 423 18.61 -23.10 -48.26
N LYS A 424 19.90 -23.40 -48.37
CA LYS A 424 20.39 -24.55 -49.15
C LYS A 424 19.91 -25.88 -48.56
N HIS A 425 20.09 -26.08 -47.25
CA HIS A 425 19.65 -27.30 -46.57
C HIS A 425 18.13 -27.46 -46.62
N ALA A 426 17.36 -26.37 -46.71
CA ALA A 426 15.92 -26.44 -46.88
C ALA A 426 15.53 -27.11 -48.20
N GLU A 427 16.31 -26.95 -49.28
CA GLU A 427 16.01 -27.58 -50.58
C GLU A 427 16.13 -29.11 -50.53
N GLU A 428 16.95 -29.64 -49.63
CA GLU A 428 17.13 -31.08 -49.42
C GLU A 428 16.02 -31.72 -48.56
N ILE A 429 15.27 -30.90 -47.81
CA ILE A 429 14.22 -31.38 -46.91
C ILE A 429 12.90 -31.48 -47.67
N GLU A 430 12.40 -32.70 -47.82
CA GLU A 430 11.07 -32.94 -48.36
C GLU A 430 9.97 -32.79 -47.30
N GLY A 431 8.83 -32.21 -47.68
CA GLY A 431 7.61 -32.15 -46.86
C GLY A 431 7.24 -30.75 -46.34
N VAL A 432 6.15 -30.67 -45.58
CA VAL A 432 5.56 -29.38 -45.11
C VAL A 432 6.48 -28.63 -44.13
N GLU A 433 7.40 -29.32 -43.47
CA GLU A 433 8.39 -28.74 -42.56
C GLU A 433 9.47 -27.91 -43.25
N GLN A 434 9.61 -28.07 -44.57
CA GLN A 434 10.55 -27.32 -45.38
C GLN A 434 10.36 -25.80 -45.23
N PHE A 435 9.10 -25.34 -45.22
CA PHE A 435 8.81 -23.90 -45.17
C PHE A 435 9.14 -23.28 -43.81
N PRO A 436 8.71 -23.84 -42.65
CA PRO A 436 9.17 -23.36 -41.35
C PRO A 436 10.68 -23.45 -41.16
N PHE A 437 11.34 -24.49 -41.70
CA PHE A 437 12.80 -24.61 -41.64
C PHE A 437 13.50 -23.46 -42.38
N ARG A 438 13.07 -23.18 -43.62
CA ARG A 438 13.56 -22.06 -44.44
C ARG A 438 13.30 -20.70 -43.77
N ALA A 439 12.15 -20.54 -43.15
CA ALA A 439 11.74 -19.33 -42.44
C ALA A 439 12.72 -18.91 -41.33
N VAL A 440 13.33 -19.86 -40.62
CA VAL A 440 14.38 -19.56 -39.63
C VAL A 440 15.57 -18.85 -40.28
N GLY A 441 15.96 -19.28 -41.48
CA GLY A 441 17.01 -18.61 -42.26
C GLY A 441 16.62 -17.17 -42.65
N GLU A 442 15.35 -16.92 -42.96
CA GLU A 442 14.85 -15.57 -43.25
C GLU A 442 14.79 -14.69 -42.00
N ALA A 443 14.48 -15.26 -40.83
CA ALA A 443 14.46 -14.54 -39.56
C ALA A 443 15.86 -14.10 -39.10
N LEU A 444 16.90 -14.93 -39.32
CA LEU A 444 18.29 -14.58 -38.96
C LEU A 444 18.80 -13.30 -39.66
N GLU A 445 18.27 -13.00 -40.84
CA GLU A 445 18.62 -11.79 -41.60
C GLU A 445 18.17 -10.49 -40.92
N VAL A 446 17.33 -10.54 -39.87
CA VAL A 446 16.89 -9.34 -39.15
C VAL A 446 18.05 -8.61 -38.47
N ILE A 447 19.06 -9.32 -37.98
CA ILE A 447 20.21 -8.72 -37.27
C ILE A 447 20.99 -7.77 -38.18
N PRO A 448 21.53 -8.19 -39.34
CA PRO A 448 22.21 -7.27 -40.26
C PRO A 448 21.26 -6.18 -40.80
N ARG A 449 19.97 -6.49 -40.97
CA ARG A 449 18.96 -5.51 -41.39
C ARG A 449 18.79 -4.39 -40.37
N THR A 450 18.72 -4.73 -39.09
CA THR A 450 18.61 -3.76 -37.99
C THR A 450 19.88 -2.93 -37.83
N LEU A 451 21.07 -3.53 -38.00
CA LEU A 451 22.32 -2.77 -38.02
C LEU A 451 22.35 -1.71 -39.12
N LEU A 452 21.91 -2.07 -40.34
CA LEU A 452 21.80 -1.14 -41.47
C LEU A 452 20.76 -0.03 -41.22
N GLN A 453 19.64 -0.37 -40.60
CA GLN A 453 18.61 0.59 -40.26
C GLN A 453 19.10 1.62 -39.23
N ASN A 454 19.81 1.16 -38.20
CA ASN A 454 20.32 2.03 -37.14
C ASN A 454 21.50 2.91 -37.63
N CYS A 455 22.25 2.49 -38.65
CA CYS A 455 23.27 3.33 -39.28
C CYS A 455 22.70 4.31 -40.33
N GLY A 456 21.42 4.22 -40.69
CA GLY A 456 20.77 5.06 -41.69
C GLY A 456 21.17 4.77 -43.14
N ALA A 457 21.71 3.58 -43.41
CA ALA A 457 22.05 3.16 -44.77
C ALA A 457 20.81 2.66 -45.54
N ASP A 458 20.90 2.60 -46.87
CA ASP A 458 19.85 1.97 -47.69
C ASP A 458 19.86 0.45 -47.48
N VAL A 459 18.94 0.00 -46.63
CA VAL A 459 18.78 -1.39 -46.19
C VAL A 459 18.56 -2.34 -47.38
N VAL A 460 17.76 -1.95 -48.38
CA VAL A 460 17.37 -2.87 -49.46
C VAL A 460 18.56 -3.15 -50.37
N ARG A 461 19.27 -2.09 -50.79
CA ARG A 461 20.41 -2.20 -51.70
C ARG A 461 21.59 -2.93 -51.05
N THR A 462 21.93 -2.56 -49.82
CA THR A 462 23.07 -3.14 -49.10
C THR A 462 22.83 -4.59 -48.72
N MET A 463 21.61 -4.95 -48.28
CA MET A 463 21.25 -6.34 -47.97
C MET A 463 21.28 -7.23 -49.21
N THR A 464 20.81 -6.73 -50.36
CA THR A 464 20.88 -7.46 -51.63
C THR A 464 22.32 -7.72 -52.04
N ALA A 465 23.19 -6.71 -51.91
CA ALA A 465 24.63 -6.86 -52.17
C ALA A 465 25.30 -7.85 -51.21
N LEU A 466 24.91 -7.85 -49.93
CA LEU A 466 25.43 -8.78 -48.92
C LEU A 466 25.05 -10.23 -49.23
N ARG A 467 23.78 -10.49 -49.58
CA ARG A 467 23.31 -11.83 -50.01
C ARG A 467 24.06 -12.32 -51.25
N ALA A 468 24.30 -11.46 -52.23
CA ALA A 468 25.04 -11.82 -53.44
C ALA A 468 26.49 -12.24 -53.13
N LYS A 469 27.21 -11.46 -52.33
CA LYS A 469 28.58 -11.77 -51.93
C LYS A 469 28.69 -13.09 -51.14
N GLN A 470 27.75 -13.34 -50.24
CA GLN A 470 27.70 -14.57 -49.45
C GLN A 470 27.40 -15.81 -50.31
N ALA A 471 26.74 -15.64 -51.46
CA ALA A 471 26.50 -16.71 -52.42
C ALA A 471 27.72 -17.01 -53.30
N GLU A 472 28.51 -15.99 -53.64
CA GLU A 472 29.70 -16.09 -54.49
C GLU A 472 30.93 -16.67 -53.76
N THR A 473 31.06 -16.39 -52.47
CA THR A 473 32.27 -16.72 -51.69
C THR A 473 31.98 -17.54 -50.44
N GLU A 474 32.95 -18.34 -50.00
CA GLU A 474 32.89 -19.04 -48.71
C GLU A 474 33.31 -18.16 -47.53
N GLU A 475 33.96 -17.03 -47.79
CA GLU A 475 34.33 -16.04 -46.79
C GLU A 475 33.08 -15.41 -46.15
N SER A 476 33.17 -15.10 -44.85
CA SER A 476 32.08 -14.45 -44.12
C SER A 476 32.13 -12.94 -44.38
N PHE A 477 31.05 -12.41 -44.98
CA PHE A 477 30.86 -10.97 -45.14
C PHE A 477 29.88 -10.44 -44.10
N GLY A 478 30.21 -9.29 -43.52
CA GLY A 478 29.38 -8.57 -42.56
C GLY A 478 29.06 -7.16 -43.01
N VAL A 479 28.34 -6.45 -42.15
CA VAL A 479 28.06 -5.02 -42.30
C VAL A 479 28.86 -4.25 -41.26
N ASP A 480 29.58 -3.22 -41.70
CA ASP A 480 30.13 -2.24 -40.79
C ASP A 480 29.01 -1.35 -40.24
N GLY A 481 28.73 -1.45 -38.94
CA GLY A 481 27.67 -0.69 -38.29
C GLY A 481 27.92 0.83 -38.20
N VAL A 482 29.12 1.31 -38.53
CA VAL A 482 29.44 2.76 -38.56
C VAL A 482 29.27 3.33 -39.96
N THR A 483 29.82 2.68 -40.99
CA THR A 483 29.78 3.18 -42.38
C THR A 483 28.60 2.65 -43.20
N GLY A 484 27.96 1.56 -42.77
CA GLY A 484 26.87 0.91 -43.49
C GLY A 484 27.30 0.18 -44.76
N LYS A 485 28.60 -0.11 -44.93
CA LYS A 485 29.14 -0.82 -46.10
C LYS A 485 29.36 -2.31 -45.81
N VAL A 486 29.21 -3.12 -46.85
CA VAL A 486 29.49 -4.56 -46.80
C VAL A 486 31.00 -4.79 -46.86
N THR A 487 31.55 -5.39 -45.82
CA THR A 487 33.00 -5.63 -45.64
C THR A 487 33.26 -7.07 -45.22
N PRO A 488 34.40 -7.67 -45.59
CA PRO A 488 34.78 -8.99 -45.13
C PRO A 488 35.09 -8.96 -43.63
N SER A 489 34.72 -10.01 -42.90
CA SER A 489 34.80 -10.04 -41.43
C SER A 489 36.23 -9.88 -40.89
N GLU A 490 37.24 -10.34 -41.62
CA GLU A 490 38.65 -10.18 -41.21
C GLU A 490 39.11 -8.72 -41.22
N GLN A 491 38.69 -7.95 -42.23
CA GLN A 491 38.99 -6.52 -42.32
C GLN A 491 38.18 -5.71 -41.30
N LEU A 492 36.97 -6.18 -40.98
CA LEU A 492 36.12 -5.56 -39.97
C LEU A 492 36.72 -5.72 -38.57
N GLY A 493 37.39 -6.84 -38.28
CA GLY A 493 38.06 -7.09 -37.00
C GLY A 493 37.11 -7.23 -35.80
N VAL A 494 35.81 -7.30 -36.04
CA VAL A 494 34.76 -7.43 -35.00
C VAL A 494 34.45 -8.92 -34.81
N TRP A 495 34.85 -9.44 -33.66
CA TRP A 495 34.64 -10.83 -33.26
C TRP A 495 33.71 -10.89 -32.06
N GLU A 496 32.91 -11.94 -32.00
CA GLU A 496 31.99 -12.23 -30.89
C GLU A 496 32.27 -13.64 -30.33
N PRO A 497 32.08 -13.87 -29.01
CA PRO A 497 32.24 -15.20 -28.44
C PRO A 497 31.24 -16.19 -29.01
N PHE A 498 31.70 -17.42 -29.26
CA PHE A 498 30.87 -18.51 -29.76
C PHE A 498 29.62 -18.75 -28.88
N GLN A 499 29.80 -18.78 -27.55
CA GLN A 499 28.72 -19.03 -26.59
C GLN A 499 27.57 -18.00 -26.69
N VAL A 500 27.88 -16.72 -26.93
CA VAL A 500 26.88 -15.64 -27.06
C VAL A 500 25.95 -15.93 -28.24
N LYS A 501 26.53 -16.20 -29.42
CA LYS A 501 25.75 -16.49 -30.63
C LYS A 501 24.94 -17.77 -30.51
N THR A 502 25.55 -18.85 -30.03
CA THR A 502 24.84 -20.14 -29.91
C THR A 502 23.71 -20.08 -28.92
N GLN A 503 23.94 -19.44 -27.76
CA GLN A 503 22.90 -19.31 -26.75
C GLN A 503 21.80 -18.40 -27.27
N SER A 504 22.14 -17.32 -27.99
CA SER A 504 21.15 -16.39 -28.53
C SER A 504 20.18 -17.06 -29.51
N ILE A 505 20.70 -17.86 -30.45
CA ILE A 505 19.86 -18.60 -31.42
C ILE A 505 19.02 -19.66 -30.68
N LYS A 506 19.62 -20.38 -29.73
CA LYS A 506 18.95 -21.43 -28.97
C LYS A 506 17.78 -20.89 -28.14
N THR A 507 18.03 -19.88 -27.32
CA THR A 507 17.01 -19.31 -26.42
C THR A 507 15.90 -18.64 -27.22
N ALA A 508 16.22 -17.96 -28.32
CA ALA A 508 15.22 -17.34 -29.18
C ALA A 508 14.29 -18.35 -29.87
N VAL A 509 14.84 -19.45 -30.41
CA VAL A 509 14.03 -20.52 -31.03
C VAL A 509 13.18 -21.24 -29.98
N GLU A 510 13.74 -21.54 -28.80
CA GLU A 510 13.01 -22.18 -27.70
C GLU A 510 11.84 -21.29 -27.21
N ALA A 511 12.07 -19.98 -27.08
CA ALA A 511 11.04 -19.02 -26.68
C ALA A 511 9.93 -18.89 -27.72
N ALA A 512 10.28 -18.79 -29.01
CA ALA A 512 9.29 -18.75 -30.10
C ALA A 512 8.45 -20.04 -30.11
N CYS A 513 9.09 -21.20 -29.96
CA CYS A 513 8.41 -22.48 -29.86
C CYS A 513 7.47 -22.57 -28.64
N MET A 514 7.87 -22.01 -27.49
CA MET A 514 7.04 -21.97 -26.28
C MET A 514 5.79 -21.10 -26.49
N LEU A 515 5.93 -19.91 -27.06
CA LEU A 515 4.81 -19.00 -27.29
C LEU A 515 3.82 -19.51 -28.34
N LEU A 516 4.31 -20.18 -29.40
CA LEU A 516 3.46 -20.82 -30.41
C LEU A 516 2.62 -21.99 -29.86
N ARG A 517 3.02 -22.60 -28.73
CA ARG A 517 2.26 -23.67 -28.08
C ARG A 517 1.05 -23.16 -27.30
N ILE A 518 1.00 -21.87 -26.98
CA ILE A 518 -0.08 -21.28 -26.18
C ILE A 518 -1.24 -20.97 -27.11
N ASP A 519 -2.32 -21.75 -27.00
CA ASP A 519 -3.56 -21.57 -27.76
C ASP A 519 -4.68 -20.92 -26.95
N ASP A 520 -4.50 -20.71 -25.64
CA ASP A 520 -5.55 -20.17 -24.78
C ASP A 520 -4.98 -19.31 -23.65
N ILE A 521 -5.49 -18.08 -23.52
CA ILE A 521 -5.14 -17.16 -22.44
C ILE A 521 -6.37 -17.01 -21.54
N VAL A 522 -6.29 -17.63 -20.37
CA VAL A 522 -7.34 -17.57 -19.35
C VAL A 522 -6.94 -16.57 -18.27
N SER A 523 -7.63 -15.43 -18.22
CA SER A 523 -7.44 -14.46 -17.14
C SER A 523 -8.21 -14.92 -15.90
N GLY A 524 -7.57 -15.71 -15.06
CA GLY A 524 -8.05 -16.09 -13.73
C GLY A 524 -7.16 -15.49 -12.64
N LEU A 525 -7.71 -14.66 -11.77
CA LEU A 525 -7.04 -14.31 -10.52
C LEU A 525 -6.97 -15.59 -9.68
N ALA A 526 -5.79 -16.17 -9.56
CA ALA A 526 -5.53 -17.15 -8.51
C ALA A 526 -5.65 -16.42 -7.17
N LYS A 527 -6.81 -16.50 -6.53
CA LYS A 527 -6.96 -16.14 -5.11
C LYS A 527 -5.89 -16.93 -4.36
N LYS A 528 -4.97 -16.19 -3.73
CA LYS A 528 -3.82 -16.71 -3.01
C LYS A 528 -4.34 -17.42 -1.76
N ASN A 529 -4.48 -18.75 -1.81
CA ASN A 529 -4.39 -19.74 -0.70
C ASN A 529 -4.55 -21.17 -1.27
N MET A 530 -3.48 -21.68 -1.90
CA MET A 530 -3.52 -22.75 -2.90
C MET A 530 -3.56 -24.21 -2.40
N ALA A 531 -3.52 -24.48 -1.10
CA ALA A 531 -3.47 -25.87 -0.61
C ALA A 531 -4.86 -26.46 -0.31
N LEU A 532 -5.77 -25.68 0.28
CA LEU A 532 -7.07 -26.17 0.76
C LEU A 532 -8.16 -26.10 -0.33
N ASP A 533 -8.11 -25.07 -1.17
CA ASP A 533 -9.11 -24.77 -2.20
C ASP A 533 -9.11 -25.82 -3.33
N ARG A 534 -7.97 -26.48 -3.58
CA ARG A 534 -7.88 -27.61 -4.53
C ARG A 534 -8.65 -28.84 -4.06
N GLU A 535 -8.64 -29.13 -2.77
CA GLU A 535 -9.27 -30.34 -2.23
C GLU A 535 -10.79 -30.14 -2.05
N ILE A 536 -11.22 -28.92 -1.69
CA ILE A 536 -12.63 -28.52 -1.63
C ILE A 536 -13.24 -28.45 -3.05
N ARG A 537 -12.54 -27.88 -4.03
CA ARG A 537 -13.00 -27.86 -5.44
C ARG A 537 -13.05 -29.25 -6.05
N ARG A 538 -12.13 -30.15 -5.69
CA ARG A 538 -12.22 -31.57 -6.07
C ARG A 538 -13.44 -32.26 -5.46
N LEU A 539 -13.76 -32.01 -4.19
CA LEU A 539 -14.98 -32.54 -3.56
C LEU A 539 -16.26 -32.03 -4.23
N LEU A 540 -16.28 -30.76 -4.65
CA LEU A 540 -17.39 -30.12 -5.36
C LEU A 540 -17.52 -30.59 -6.83
N GLU A 541 -16.41 -30.85 -7.53
CA GLU A 541 -16.42 -31.45 -8.88
C GLU A 541 -16.84 -32.93 -8.85
N TYR A 542 -16.49 -33.66 -7.80
CA TYR A 542 -16.90 -35.06 -7.60
C TYR A 542 -18.40 -35.23 -7.27
N ALA A 543 -19.06 -34.19 -6.74
CA ALA A 543 -20.50 -34.22 -6.40
C ALA A 543 -21.43 -33.93 -7.59
N ARG A 544 -20.89 -33.57 -8.77
CA ARG A 544 -21.64 -33.04 -9.93
C ARG A 544 -22.20 -34.07 -10.93
N LEU A 545 -22.02 -35.38 -10.75
CA LEU A 545 -22.41 -36.40 -11.75
C LEU A 545 -23.78 -37.05 -11.44
N PRO A 546 -24.71 -37.16 -12.42
CA PRO A 546 -26.04 -37.73 -12.20
C PRO A 546 -26.05 -39.26 -12.08
N GLU A 547 -27.07 -39.78 -11.39
CA GLU A 547 -27.34 -41.21 -11.18
C GLU A 547 -27.88 -41.89 -12.44
N THR A 548 -27.17 -42.90 -12.95
CA THR A 548 -27.77 -43.88 -13.85
C THR A 548 -27.49 -45.30 -13.36
N GLU A 549 -28.58 -46.04 -13.19
CA GLU A 549 -28.61 -47.44 -12.79
C GLU A 549 -28.31 -48.37 -13.98
N THR A 550 -27.88 -49.58 -13.62
CA THR A 550 -27.77 -50.83 -14.40
C THR A 550 -26.45 -51.10 -15.15
N ALA A 551 -25.92 -52.27 -14.84
CA ALA A 551 -24.61 -52.78 -15.24
C ALA A 551 -24.68 -53.57 -16.56
N SER A 552 -23.65 -53.45 -17.40
CA SER A 552 -22.89 -54.62 -17.90
C SER A 552 -21.68 -54.24 -18.76
N SER A 553 -20.61 -55.00 -18.54
CA SER A 553 -19.41 -55.23 -19.36
C SER A 553 -18.27 -54.20 -19.38
N LYS A 554 -17.18 -54.63 -18.73
CA LYS A 554 -15.75 -54.43 -19.02
C LYS A 554 -15.28 -53.01 -19.37
N ASP A 555 -15.07 -52.20 -18.33
CA ASP A 555 -13.81 -51.46 -18.13
C ASP A 555 -13.72 -50.98 -16.68
N VAL A 556 -12.56 -51.16 -16.06
CA VAL A 556 -12.32 -50.92 -14.63
C VAL A 556 -12.31 -49.41 -14.35
N ARG A 557 -13.41 -48.90 -13.77
CA ARG A 557 -13.46 -47.62 -13.04
C ARG A 557 -13.45 -47.89 -11.53
N PRO A 558 -12.92 -46.99 -10.67
CA PRO A 558 -13.03 -47.13 -9.22
C PRO A 558 -14.50 -46.89 -8.77
N PRO A 559 -14.96 -47.51 -7.67
CA PRO A 559 -16.33 -47.35 -7.17
C PRO A 559 -16.55 -46.02 -6.43
N ARG A 560 -17.80 -45.55 -6.32
CA ARG A 560 -18.23 -44.38 -5.50
C ARG A 560 -17.65 -44.46 -4.08
N PRO A 561 -17.21 -43.36 -3.45
CA PRO A 561 -16.95 -43.35 -2.01
C PRO A 561 -18.28 -43.27 -1.25
N THR A 562 -18.39 -44.07 -0.20
CA THR A 562 -19.46 -44.00 0.82
C THR A 562 -19.33 -42.70 1.63
N THR A 563 -20.38 -42.28 2.33
CA THR A 563 -20.40 -41.14 3.30
C THR A 563 -19.16 -41.10 4.21
N ARG A 564 -18.57 -42.25 4.50
CA ARG A 564 -17.26 -42.44 5.17
C ARG A 564 -16.07 -41.71 4.53
N GLY A 565 -15.96 -41.65 3.20
CA GLY A 565 -14.81 -41.07 2.51
C GLY A 565 -14.75 -39.54 2.53
N ILE A 566 -15.92 -38.88 2.60
CA ILE A 566 -16.04 -37.43 2.81
C ILE A 566 -15.76 -37.10 4.29
N LEU A 567 -16.24 -37.96 5.20
CA LEU A 567 -16.01 -37.86 6.63
C LEU A 567 -14.52 -37.92 7.00
N GLU A 568 -13.78 -38.91 6.48
CA GLU A 568 -12.35 -39.10 6.76
C GLU A 568 -11.52 -37.89 6.33
N ARG A 569 -11.87 -37.26 5.20
CA ARG A 569 -11.15 -36.10 4.66
C ARG A 569 -11.48 -34.80 5.40
N LEU A 570 -12.72 -34.62 5.86
CA LEU A 570 -13.08 -33.51 6.77
C LEU A 570 -12.37 -33.63 8.12
N ILE A 571 -12.22 -34.84 8.67
CA ILE A 571 -11.42 -35.11 9.88
C ILE A 571 -9.94 -34.77 9.65
N THR A 572 -9.42 -35.01 8.44
CA THR A 572 -8.02 -34.70 8.10
C THR A 572 -7.76 -33.18 8.04
N ILE A 573 -8.71 -32.41 7.50
CA ILE A 573 -8.66 -30.93 7.47
C ILE A 573 -8.82 -30.34 8.89
N GLN A 574 -9.65 -30.98 9.72
CA GLN A 574 -9.86 -30.64 11.12
C GLN A 574 -8.61 -30.90 11.99
N GLN A 575 -7.76 -31.88 11.63
CA GLN A 575 -6.48 -32.11 12.29
C GLN A 575 -5.40 -31.09 11.93
N GLN A 576 -5.55 -30.39 10.79
CA GLN A 576 -4.59 -29.40 10.28
C GLN A 576 -4.93 -27.96 10.67
N THR A 577 -6.15 -27.70 11.11
CA THR A 577 -6.64 -26.37 11.52
C THR A 577 -7.13 -26.44 12.96
N THR A 578 -6.65 -25.56 13.85
CA THR A 578 -6.94 -25.57 15.30
C THR A 578 -8.36 -25.08 15.63
N VAL A 579 -9.39 -25.64 14.97
CA VAL A 579 -10.80 -25.25 15.13
C VAL A 579 -11.53 -26.32 15.96
N PRO A 580 -12.33 -25.95 16.98
CA PRO A 580 -13.12 -26.91 17.76
C PRO A 580 -14.09 -27.71 16.90
N SER A 581 -14.36 -28.96 17.29
CA SER A 581 -15.12 -29.93 16.50
C SER A 581 -16.52 -29.47 16.10
N MET A 582 -16.74 -29.23 14.80
CA MET A 582 -18.05 -28.95 14.19
C MET A 582 -18.92 -30.21 14.04
N GLY A 583 -18.89 -31.11 15.04
CA GLY A 583 -19.85 -32.21 15.20
C GLY A 583 -20.08 -33.10 13.98
N VAL A 584 -19.06 -33.37 13.15
CA VAL A 584 -19.21 -34.16 11.92
C VAL A 584 -19.41 -35.64 12.26
N SER A 585 -20.52 -36.25 11.82
CA SER A 585 -20.84 -37.68 12.00
C SER A 585 -21.03 -38.37 10.65
N ALA A 586 -20.80 -39.69 10.61
CA ALA A 586 -20.82 -40.50 9.38
C ALA A 586 -22.17 -40.54 8.64
N ASP A 587 -23.23 -40.08 9.30
CA ASP A 587 -24.63 -40.28 8.88
C ASP A 587 -25.29 -39.01 8.31
N MET A 588 -24.53 -37.93 8.06
CA MET A 588 -25.07 -36.64 7.59
C MET A 588 -25.45 -36.63 6.09
N ASN A 589 -26.53 -35.91 5.77
CA ASN A 589 -27.03 -35.76 4.39
C ASN A 589 -26.32 -34.62 3.62
N LEU A 590 -26.38 -34.65 2.29
CA LEU A 590 -25.76 -33.65 1.40
C LEU A 590 -26.12 -32.18 1.74
N PRO A 591 -27.40 -31.83 2.02
CA PRO A 591 -27.74 -30.46 2.42
C PRO A 591 -27.11 -30.01 3.75
N GLU A 592 -26.84 -30.94 4.67
CA GLU A 592 -26.22 -30.63 5.97
C GLU A 592 -24.72 -30.34 5.79
N LEU A 593 -24.07 -31.08 4.91
CA LEU A 593 -22.67 -30.87 4.53
C LEU A 593 -22.46 -29.52 3.81
N LEU A 594 -23.39 -29.10 2.94
CA LEU A 594 -23.32 -27.81 2.23
C LEU A 594 -23.32 -26.59 3.18
N VAL A 595 -24.06 -26.69 4.29
CA VAL A 595 -24.10 -25.62 5.30
C VAL A 595 -22.78 -25.56 6.08
N LEU A 596 -22.21 -26.71 6.45
CA LEU A 596 -20.93 -26.78 7.14
C LEU A 596 -19.76 -26.28 6.26
N THR A 597 -19.80 -26.57 4.96
CA THR A 597 -18.81 -26.03 4.00
C THR A 597 -18.94 -24.52 3.86
N GLY A 598 -20.17 -23.98 3.84
CA GLY A 598 -20.41 -22.54 3.79
C GLY A 598 -19.88 -21.80 5.03
N GLU A 599 -20.08 -22.37 6.23
CA GLU A 599 -19.53 -21.81 7.47
C GLU A 599 -18.00 -21.84 7.49
N ALA A 600 -17.39 -22.95 7.09
CA ALA A 600 -15.93 -23.07 7.00
C ALA A 600 -15.34 -22.05 6.01
N ALA A 601 -16.00 -21.80 4.89
CA ALA A 601 -15.59 -20.81 3.90
C ALA A 601 -15.62 -19.37 4.45
N ILE A 602 -16.63 -19.01 5.25
CA ILE A 602 -16.69 -17.70 5.92
C ILE A 602 -15.53 -17.51 6.89
N PHE A 603 -15.21 -18.52 7.71
CA PHE A 603 -14.08 -18.43 8.64
C PHE A 603 -12.74 -18.20 7.92
N GLN A 604 -12.61 -18.64 6.68
CA GLN A 604 -11.43 -18.47 5.85
C GLN A 604 -11.46 -17.19 5.00
N GLY A 605 -12.56 -16.45 5.01
CA GLY A 605 -12.75 -15.21 4.25
C GLY A 605 -13.15 -15.40 2.78
N ASP A 606 -13.60 -16.60 2.36
CA ASP A 606 -14.03 -16.87 0.99
C ASP A 606 -15.55 -16.80 0.83
N PHE A 607 -16.07 -15.58 0.71
CA PHE A 607 -17.50 -15.30 0.67
C PHE A 607 -18.21 -15.75 -0.61
N ASP A 608 -17.48 -15.96 -1.71
CA ASP A 608 -18.05 -16.40 -3.00
C ASP A 608 -18.52 -17.86 -2.93
N THR A 609 -17.66 -18.76 -2.42
CA THR A 609 -17.97 -20.18 -2.23
C THR A 609 -19.07 -20.36 -1.16
N ALA A 610 -19.05 -19.51 -0.12
CA ALA A 610 -20.10 -19.50 0.89
C ALA A 610 -21.47 -19.12 0.30
N SER A 611 -21.53 -18.10 -0.56
CA SER A 611 -22.77 -17.67 -1.21
C SER A 611 -23.36 -18.76 -2.10
N GLN A 612 -22.53 -19.41 -2.93
CA GLN A 612 -22.96 -20.49 -3.83
C GLN A 612 -23.46 -21.73 -3.06
N SER A 613 -22.77 -22.11 -2.00
CA SER A 613 -23.16 -23.26 -1.15
C SER A 613 -24.54 -23.06 -0.53
N VAL A 614 -24.84 -21.83 -0.12
CA VAL A 614 -26.13 -21.45 0.48
C VAL A 614 -27.25 -21.34 -0.54
N GLU A 615 -26.98 -20.80 -1.73
CA GLU A 615 -27.96 -20.77 -2.82
C GLU A 615 -28.41 -22.19 -3.22
N TRP A 616 -27.48 -23.15 -3.26
CA TRP A 616 -27.80 -24.55 -3.53
C TRP A 616 -28.58 -25.20 -2.37
N PHE A 617 -28.18 -24.94 -1.14
CA PHE A 617 -28.92 -25.42 0.04
C PHE A 617 -30.39 -24.98 0.02
N PHE A 618 -30.67 -23.70 -0.28
CA PHE A 618 -32.04 -23.20 -0.36
C PHE A 618 -32.81 -23.69 -1.61
N GLY A 619 -32.12 -24.15 -2.65
CA GLY A 619 -32.72 -24.81 -3.79
C GLY A 619 -33.21 -26.24 -3.51
N GLU A 620 -32.48 -27.00 -2.68
CA GLU A 620 -32.78 -28.41 -2.38
C GLU A 620 -33.57 -28.62 -1.07
N CYS A 621 -33.37 -27.77 -0.04
CA CYS A 621 -33.93 -28.00 1.29
C CYS A 621 -35.18 -27.15 1.56
N GLN A 622 -36.30 -27.81 1.85
CA GLN A 622 -37.57 -27.15 2.24
C GLN A 622 -37.86 -27.16 3.75
N LEU A 623 -37.07 -27.90 4.53
CA LEU A 623 -37.31 -28.11 5.96
C LEU A 623 -36.57 -27.07 6.83
N LYS A 624 -37.31 -26.28 7.62
CA LYS A 624 -36.78 -25.25 8.53
C LYS A 624 -36.14 -25.82 9.80
N ASN A 625 -35.05 -26.58 9.67
CA ASN A 625 -34.29 -27.23 10.76
C ASN A 625 -33.10 -26.38 11.26
N GLN A 626 -32.27 -26.92 12.15
CA GLN A 626 -31.07 -26.21 12.65
C GLN A 626 -30.10 -25.78 11.54
N PHE A 627 -30.01 -26.56 10.46
CA PHE A 627 -29.14 -26.26 9.31
C PHE A 627 -29.71 -25.15 8.45
N TYR A 628 -31.03 -25.04 8.33
CA TYR A 628 -31.68 -23.87 7.74
C TYR A 628 -31.31 -22.59 8.49
N CYS A 629 -31.32 -22.61 9.82
CA CYS A 629 -30.93 -21.46 10.63
C CYS A 629 -29.44 -21.10 10.44
N ARG A 630 -28.56 -22.11 10.39
CA ARG A 630 -27.13 -21.92 10.13
C ARG A 630 -26.86 -21.37 8.72
N ALA A 631 -27.57 -21.85 7.71
CA ALA A 631 -27.50 -21.32 6.34
C ALA A 631 -27.92 -19.83 6.26
N GLN A 632 -28.90 -19.41 7.07
CA GLN A 632 -29.28 -17.99 7.16
C GLN A 632 -28.15 -17.13 7.76
N PHE A 633 -27.37 -17.64 8.72
CA PHE A 633 -26.18 -16.93 9.22
C PHE A 633 -25.12 -16.77 8.13
N VAL A 634 -24.88 -17.81 7.33
CA VAL A 634 -23.93 -17.75 6.20
C VAL A 634 -24.39 -16.68 5.19
N ARG A 635 -25.68 -16.63 4.86
CA ARG A 635 -26.28 -15.59 3.98
C ARG A 635 -26.12 -14.18 4.56
N ALA A 636 -26.29 -14.03 5.86
CA ALA A 636 -26.12 -12.75 6.55
C ALA A 636 -24.68 -12.23 6.47
N HIS A 637 -23.68 -13.10 6.63
CA HIS A 637 -22.27 -12.74 6.48
C HIS A 637 -21.90 -12.33 5.05
N CYS A 638 -22.36 -13.08 4.04
CA CYS A 638 -22.16 -12.70 2.63
C CYS A 638 -22.78 -11.32 2.32
N GLY A 639 -24.03 -11.09 2.74
CA GLY A 639 -24.69 -9.79 2.55
C GLY A 639 -24.00 -8.63 3.30
N SER A 640 -23.37 -8.90 4.44
CA SER A 640 -22.59 -7.92 5.19
C SER A 640 -21.27 -7.57 4.49
N HIS A 641 -20.60 -8.54 3.89
CA HIS A 641 -19.39 -8.33 3.09
C HIS A 641 -19.71 -7.50 1.83
N ASP A 642 -20.78 -7.83 1.11
CA ASP A 642 -21.22 -7.08 -0.07
C ASP A 642 -21.62 -5.63 0.22
N ALA A 643 -22.00 -5.33 1.47
CA ALA A 643 -22.30 -3.99 1.92
C ALA A 643 -21.05 -3.15 2.19
N GLN A 644 -19.86 -3.76 2.36
CA GLN A 644 -18.62 -3.03 2.61
C GLN A 644 -18.18 -2.22 1.39
N ALA A 645 -18.42 -2.73 0.19
CA ALA A 645 -18.10 -2.07 -1.08
C ALA A 645 -19.00 -0.86 -1.39
N ASP A 646 -20.20 -0.80 -0.81
CA ASP A 646 -21.18 0.25 -1.06
C ASP A 646 -21.14 1.38 -0.02
N THR A 647 -21.66 2.56 -0.37
CA THR A 647 -21.74 3.74 0.50
C THR A 647 -23.15 4.33 0.56
N GLY A 648 -23.53 4.92 1.70
CA GLY A 648 -24.83 5.58 1.88
C GLY A 648 -26.00 4.62 2.10
N VAL A 649 -27.14 4.89 1.45
CA VAL A 649 -28.41 4.15 1.66
C VAL A 649 -28.34 2.71 1.16
N THR A 650 -27.58 2.43 0.10
CA THR A 650 -27.39 1.08 -0.43
C THR A 650 -26.68 0.17 0.57
N LYS A 651 -25.65 0.70 1.26
CA LYS A 651 -25.00 0.02 2.39
C LYS A 651 -25.99 -0.23 3.52
N LEU A 652 -26.72 0.79 3.95
CA LEU A 652 -27.74 0.66 5.01
C LEU A 652 -28.77 -0.43 4.66
N LYS A 653 -29.27 -0.44 3.43
CA LYS A 653 -30.21 -1.43 2.88
C LYS A 653 -29.64 -2.85 2.92
N LYS A 654 -28.42 -3.05 2.43
CA LYS A 654 -27.76 -4.38 2.41
C LYS A 654 -27.48 -4.89 3.83
N VAL A 655 -27.05 -4.03 4.75
CA VAL A 655 -26.81 -4.43 6.16
C VAL A 655 -28.11 -4.74 6.88
N LEU A 656 -29.17 -3.95 6.68
CA LEU A 656 -30.50 -4.25 7.25
C LEU A 656 -31.10 -5.55 6.68
N ASN A 657 -30.88 -5.83 5.39
CA ASN A 657 -31.23 -7.12 4.79
C ASN A 657 -30.45 -8.29 5.41
N ALA A 658 -29.15 -8.11 5.66
CA ALA A 658 -28.33 -9.11 6.35
C ALA A 658 -28.85 -9.38 7.77
N ILE A 659 -29.20 -8.31 8.51
CA ILE A 659 -29.82 -8.42 9.84
C ILE A 659 -31.17 -9.15 9.76
N HIS A 660 -31.98 -8.89 8.73
CA HIS A 660 -33.26 -9.57 8.55
C HIS A 660 -33.09 -11.10 8.43
N PHE A 661 -32.05 -11.59 7.75
CA PHE A 661 -31.75 -13.03 7.70
C PHE A 661 -31.42 -13.61 9.08
N VAL A 662 -30.72 -12.88 9.93
CA VAL A 662 -30.47 -13.28 11.33
C VAL A 662 -31.77 -13.29 12.14
N MET A 663 -32.62 -12.28 11.97
CA MET A 663 -33.90 -12.18 12.69
C MET A 663 -34.87 -13.30 12.32
N ALA A 664 -34.81 -13.82 11.09
CA ALA A 664 -35.63 -14.94 10.64
C ALA A 664 -35.37 -16.26 11.42
N VAL A 665 -34.21 -16.37 12.10
CA VAL A 665 -33.83 -17.53 12.91
C VAL A 665 -34.51 -17.55 14.28
N ILE A 666 -34.74 -16.39 14.89
CA ILE A 666 -35.19 -16.27 16.29
C ILE A 666 -36.55 -16.94 16.53
N PRO A 667 -37.59 -16.75 15.68
CA PRO A 667 -38.88 -17.43 15.87
C PRO A 667 -38.78 -18.95 15.71
N ILE A 668 -37.83 -19.44 14.91
CA ILE A 668 -37.63 -20.88 14.67
C ILE A 668 -36.90 -21.52 15.86
N ALA A 669 -35.94 -20.82 16.45
CA ALA A 669 -35.17 -21.30 17.59
C ALA A 669 -35.95 -21.26 18.92
N THR A 670 -36.91 -20.35 19.06
CA THR A 670 -37.72 -20.15 20.29
C THR A 670 -39.09 -20.86 20.28
N ASP A 671 -39.48 -21.55 19.19
CA ASP A 671 -40.76 -22.27 19.09
C ASP A 671 -40.76 -23.57 19.91
N THR A 672 -41.20 -23.46 21.16
CA THR A 672 -41.30 -24.56 22.14
C THR A 672 -42.39 -25.59 21.82
N ARG A 673 -43.30 -25.31 20.86
CA ARG A 673 -44.47 -26.18 20.60
C ARG A 673 -44.22 -27.25 19.55
N LYS A 674 -43.20 -27.09 18.69
CA LYS A 674 -43.00 -27.96 17.51
C LYS A 674 -41.65 -28.67 17.44
N ARG A 675 -40.62 -28.23 18.17
CA ARG A 675 -39.23 -28.72 18.03
C ARG A 675 -38.46 -28.62 19.36
N PRO A 676 -37.35 -29.37 19.55
CA PRO A 676 -36.45 -29.16 20.67
C PRO A 676 -35.90 -27.72 20.64
N THR A 677 -35.73 -27.11 21.82
CA THR A 677 -35.19 -25.76 21.95
C THR A 677 -33.75 -25.72 21.47
N TYR A 678 -33.46 -24.85 20.50
CA TYR A 678 -32.10 -24.66 19.97
C TYR A 678 -31.44 -23.47 20.64
N ASP A 679 -31.22 -23.54 21.95
CA ASP A 679 -30.74 -22.41 22.75
C ASP A 679 -29.39 -21.87 22.24
N PHE A 680 -28.50 -22.77 21.79
CA PHE A 680 -27.21 -22.40 21.19
C PHE A 680 -27.36 -21.58 19.89
N LEU A 681 -28.44 -21.75 19.12
CA LEU A 681 -28.69 -20.97 17.91
C LEU A 681 -29.11 -19.54 18.24
N VAL A 682 -29.78 -19.32 19.38
CA VAL A 682 -30.13 -17.97 19.85
C VAL A 682 -28.86 -17.22 20.26
N TYR A 683 -27.94 -17.88 20.97
CA TYR A 683 -26.62 -17.31 21.27
C TYR A 683 -25.85 -16.99 19.97
N ASN A 684 -25.74 -17.95 19.04
CA ASN A 684 -25.05 -17.73 17.76
C ASN A 684 -25.70 -16.60 16.93
N ALA A 685 -27.03 -16.50 16.93
CA ALA A 685 -27.73 -15.39 16.27
C ALA A 685 -27.34 -14.05 16.88
N SER A 686 -27.18 -13.96 18.20
CA SER A 686 -26.77 -12.72 18.88
C SER A 686 -25.32 -12.32 18.52
N VAL A 687 -24.41 -13.29 18.42
CA VAL A 687 -23.00 -13.05 18.04
C VAL A 687 -22.91 -12.61 16.58
N THR A 688 -23.56 -13.33 15.67
CA THR A 688 -23.63 -12.98 14.24
C THR A 688 -24.30 -11.63 14.03
N TYR A 689 -25.39 -11.35 14.76
CA TYR A 689 -26.03 -10.05 14.76
C TYR A 689 -25.06 -8.95 15.16
N TRP A 690 -24.33 -9.11 16.27
CA TRP A 690 -23.39 -8.09 16.74
C TRP A 690 -22.29 -7.79 15.73
N GLN A 691 -21.74 -8.84 15.09
CA GLN A 691 -20.70 -8.70 14.06
C GLN A 691 -21.20 -7.86 12.86
N ILE A 692 -22.44 -8.05 12.44
CA ILE A 692 -23.05 -7.34 11.30
C ILE A 692 -23.52 -5.94 11.72
N ALA A 693 -24.23 -5.84 12.84
CA ALA A 693 -24.85 -4.61 13.34
C ALA A 693 -23.82 -3.55 13.75
N ARG A 694 -22.56 -3.93 14.05
CA ARG A 694 -21.46 -3.00 14.34
C ARG A 694 -21.25 -1.96 13.23
N GLN A 695 -21.58 -2.29 11.98
CA GLN A 695 -21.50 -1.34 10.88
C GLN A 695 -22.51 -0.19 10.98
N LEU A 696 -23.60 -0.37 11.73
CA LEU A 696 -24.71 0.58 11.93
C LEU A 696 -24.77 1.21 13.32
N MET A 697 -23.89 0.81 14.26
CA MET A 697 -23.74 1.44 15.59
C MET A 697 -23.01 2.80 15.49
N LYS A 698 -23.62 3.73 14.75
CA LYS A 698 -23.14 5.11 14.51
C LYS A 698 -24.28 6.07 14.84
N GLN A 699 -23.95 7.31 15.21
CA GLN A 699 -24.94 8.37 15.41
C GLN A 699 -25.85 8.49 14.17
N SER A 700 -27.16 8.64 14.37
CA SER A 700 -28.25 8.66 13.37
C SER A 700 -28.62 7.35 12.68
N THR A 701 -27.75 6.33 12.66
CA THR A 701 -28.08 4.99 12.12
C THR A 701 -28.41 3.98 13.22
N PHE A 702 -28.02 4.26 14.46
CA PHE A 702 -28.23 3.36 15.59
C PHE A 702 -29.72 3.17 15.88
N GLN A 703 -30.52 4.21 15.68
CA GLN A 703 -31.98 4.19 15.80
C GLN A 703 -32.70 3.09 14.99
N PHE A 704 -32.08 2.55 13.92
CA PHE A 704 -32.69 1.49 13.10
C PHE A 704 -32.52 0.10 13.72
N LEU A 705 -31.59 -0.07 14.68
CA LEU A 705 -31.31 -1.35 15.33
C LEU A 705 -32.25 -1.65 16.52
N VAL A 706 -32.98 -0.65 17.04
CA VAL A 706 -33.83 -0.77 18.24
C VAL A 706 -34.79 -1.97 18.18
N PRO A 707 -35.56 -2.20 17.09
CA PRO A 707 -36.50 -3.34 17.05
C PRO A 707 -35.78 -4.69 17.07
N SER A 708 -34.70 -4.81 16.30
CA SER A 708 -33.90 -6.05 16.19
C SER A 708 -33.14 -6.38 17.48
N LEU A 709 -32.54 -5.38 18.14
CA LEU A 709 -31.83 -5.54 19.41
C LEU A 709 -32.78 -5.99 20.51
N THR A 710 -33.95 -5.37 20.61
CA THR A 710 -34.97 -5.72 21.62
C THR A 710 -35.39 -7.18 21.46
N SER A 711 -35.68 -7.61 20.23
CA SER A 711 -36.09 -9.00 19.96
C SER A 711 -34.98 -10.04 20.23
N ILE A 712 -33.71 -9.70 20.01
CA ILE A 712 -32.58 -10.58 20.37
C ILE A 712 -32.44 -10.67 21.88
N ILE A 713 -32.46 -9.54 22.58
CA ILE A 713 -32.32 -9.49 24.04
C ILE A 713 -33.46 -10.26 24.72
N ASP A 714 -34.69 -10.13 24.24
CA ASP A 714 -35.84 -10.86 24.79
C ASP A 714 -35.71 -12.38 24.56
N ALA A 715 -35.18 -12.80 23.39
CA ALA A 715 -34.91 -14.21 23.12
C ALA A 715 -33.79 -14.79 24.01
N LEU A 716 -32.73 -14.03 24.28
CA LEU A 716 -31.65 -14.44 25.20
C LEU A 716 -32.14 -14.53 26.65
N LYS A 717 -33.03 -13.62 27.08
CA LYS A 717 -33.65 -13.68 28.41
C LYS A 717 -34.54 -14.93 28.58
N LEU A 718 -35.26 -15.33 27.53
CA LEU A 718 -36.12 -16.52 27.54
C LEU A 718 -35.35 -17.84 27.63
N THR A 719 -34.13 -17.89 27.09
CA THR A 719 -33.27 -19.10 27.05
C THR A 719 -32.42 -19.28 28.31
N GLY A 720 -32.40 -18.29 29.23
CA GLY A 720 -31.72 -18.40 30.52
C GLY A 720 -30.19 -18.43 30.42
N GLU A 721 -29.61 -17.56 29.58
CA GLU A 721 -28.17 -17.58 29.29
C GLU A 721 -27.24 -17.41 30.50
N THR A 722 -26.12 -18.14 30.46
CA THR A 722 -25.08 -18.12 31.49
C THR A 722 -24.10 -16.94 31.35
N ASP A 723 -23.93 -16.40 30.12
CA ASP A 723 -23.01 -15.29 29.82
C ASP A 723 -23.68 -13.92 29.97
N VAL A 724 -23.76 -13.46 31.22
CA VAL A 724 -24.36 -12.17 31.55
C VAL A 724 -23.55 -10.98 31.04
N MET A 725 -22.24 -11.14 30.81
CA MET A 725 -21.42 -10.06 30.27
C MET A 725 -21.81 -9.70 28.84
N TRP A 726 -22.13 -10.72 28.04
CA TRP A 726 -22.62 -10.54 26.69
C TRP A 726 -23.98 -9.85 26.64
N LEU A 727 -24.92 -10.29 27.48
CA LEU A 727 -26.25 -9.68 27.62
C LEU A 727 -26.17 -8.20 28.01
N LEU A 728 -25.31 -7.86 28.98
CA LEU A 728 -25.10 -6.48 29.45
C LEU A 728 -24.59 -5.57 28.33
N ARG A 729 -23.65 -6.05 27.50
CA ARG A 729 -23.14 -5.29 26.33
C ARG A 729 -24.24 -4.99 25.31
N LEU A 730 -25.11 -5.97 25.03
CA LEU A 730 -26.24 -5.78 24.12
C LEU A 730 -27.28 -4.79 24.67
N GLN A 731 -27.55 -4.84 25.97
CA GLN A 731 -28.47 -3.91 26.63
C GLN A 731 -27.93 -2.47 26.68
N LEU A 732 -26.63 -2.28 26.90
CA LEU A 732 -26.00 -0.96 26.79
C LEU A 732 -26.08 -0.41 25.36
N ALA A 733 -25.85 -1.25 24.35
CA ALA A 733 -26.03 -0.87 22.95
C ALA A 733 -27.50 -0.49 22.64
N LEU A 734 -28.48 -1.19 23.24
CA LEU A 734 -29.90 -0.84 23.11
C LEU A 734 -30.20 0.55 23.72
N VAL A 735 -29.61 0.91 24.85
CA VAL A 735 -29.77 2.24 25.46
C VAL A 735 -29.27 3.32 24.51
N TYR A 736 -28.08 3.15 23.92
CA TYR A 736 -27.57 4.10 22.93
C TYR A 736 -28.45 4.20 21.67
N ALA A 737 -28.97 3.06 21.18
CA ALA A 737 -29.90 3.03 20.06
C ALA A 737 -31.22 3.76 20.36
N GLN A 738 -31.75 3.62 21.59
CA GLN A 738 -32.97 4.29 22.04
C GLN A 738 -32.76 5.80 22.23
N MET A 739 -31.59 6.22 22.72
CA MET A 739 -31.22 7.64 22.82
C MET A 739 -31.16 8.30 21.43
N ASP A 740 -30.54 7.64 20.45
CA ASP A 740 -30.45 8.10 19.07
C ASP A 740 -31.83 8.16 18.38
N ALA A 741 -32.74 7.22 18.73
CA ALA A 741 -34.13 7.22 18.29
C ALA A 741 -35.03 8.24 19.03
N ASN A 742 -34.46 9.05 19.94
CA ASN A 742 -35.18 9.97 20.82
C ASN A 742 -36.26 9.30 21.71
N GLN A 743 -36.10 8.01 22.03
CA GLN A 743 -36.95 7.24 22.95
C GLN A 743 -36.37 7.28 24.37
N LEU A 744 -36.18 8.49 24.90
CA LEU A 744 -35.44 8.74 26.15
C LEU A 744 -36.07 8.05 27.38
N ALA A 745 -37.41 7.93 27.45
CA ALA A 745 -38.10 7.21 28.53
C ALA A 745 -37.84 5.69 28.54
N ASN A 746 -37.64 5.07 27.36
CA ASN A 746 -37.31 3.65 27.27
C ASN A 746 -35.83 3.40 27.59
N ALA A 747 -34.96 4.32 27.17
CA ALA A 747 -33.53 4.32 27.50
C ALA A 747 -33.34 4.40 29.02
N ALA A 748 -34.08 5.29 29.68
CA ALA A 748 -34.11 5.47 31.13
C ALA A 748 -34.50 4.19 31.91
N LYS A 749 -35.51 3.46 31.44
CA LYS A 749 -35.94 2.20 32.07
C LYS A 749 -34.92 1.09 31.86
N THR A 750 -34.46 0.92 30.63
CA THR A 750 -33.52 -0.13 30.25
C THR A 750 -32.20 -0.01 31.01
N ILE A 751 -31.65 1.22 31.17
CA ILE A 751 -30.40 1.42 31.91
C ILE A 751 -30.56 1.19 33.43
N ASN A 752 -31.71 1.54 34.01
CA ASN A 752 -31.98 1.24 35.42
C ASN A 752 -32.13 -0.27 35.65
N ASP A 753 -32.84 -0.99 34.77
CA ASP A 753 -32.98 -2.44 34.87
C ASP A 753 -31.63 -3.16 34.79
N VAL A 754 -30.73 -2.68 33.91
CA VAL A 754 -29.35 -3.19 33.77
C VAL A 754 -28.56 -3.04 35.08
N VAL A 755 -28.60 -1.84 35.68
CA VAL A 755 -27.82 -1.52 36.88
C VAL A 755 -28.42 -2.16 38.13
N ASP A 756 -29.73 -2.04 38.33
CA ASP A 756 -30.43 -2.46 39.56
C ASP A 756 -30.65 -3.97 39.64
N VAL A 757 -31.05 -4.63 38.53
CA VAL A 757 -31.45 -6.05 38.53
C VAL A 757 -30.26 -6.98 38.23
N GLN A 758 -29.35 -6.59 37.35
CA GLN A 758 -28.33 -7.50 36.82
C GLN A 758 -26.93 -7.28 37.41
N ILE A 759 -26.50 -6.02 37.60
CA ILE A 759 -25.12 -5.72 38.01
C ILE A 759 -24.97 -5.57 39.53
N THR A 760 -25.87 -4.85 40.20
CA THR A 760 -25.76 -4.53 41.65
C THR A 760 -25.72 -5.77 42.57
N PRO A 761 -26.57 -6.81 42.39
CA PRO A 761 -26.55 -8.00 43.26
C PRO A 761 -25.31 -8.90 43.10
N ARG A 762 -24.56 -8.77 42.01
CA ARG A 762 -23.40 -9.63 41.70
C ARG A 762 -22.06 -9.02 42.13
N LEU A 763 -22.03 -7.71 42.36
CA LEU A 763 -20.89 -7.01 42.95
C LEU A 763 -20.72 -7.28 44.45
N THR A 764 -21.79 -7.70 45.14
CA THR A 764 -21.74 -8.12 46.55
C THR A 764 -21.11 -9.51 46.75
N ASP A 765 -21.03 -10.34 45.71
CA ASP A 765 -20.33 -11.62 45.73
C ASP A 765 -18.82 -11.42 45.51
N ALA A 766 -18.06 -11.38 46.60
CA ALA A 766 -16.64 -11.03 46.63
C ALA A 766 -15.70 -11.94 45.80
N ALA A 767 -16.16 -13.10 45.32
CA ALA A 767 -15.33 -14.09 44.62
C ALA A 767 -15.08 -13.81 43.12
N LYS A 768 -15.85 -12.91 42.48
CA LYS A 768 -15.73 -12.58 41.03
C LYS A 768 -15.13 -11.20 40.74
N VAL A 769 -14.55 -10.57 41.75
CA VAL A 769 -14.02 -9.18 41.70
C VAL A 769 -12.72 -9.06 40.86
N GLY A 770 -12.19 -10.16 40.32
CA GLY A 770 -10.96 -10.20 39.53
C GLY A 770 -11.08 -9.81 38.05
N ASP A 771 -12.29 -9.76 37.46
CA ASP A 771 -12.43 -9.45 36.03
C ASP A 771 -12.48 -7.93 35.78
N ASP A 772 -11.34 -7.35 35.38
CA ASP A 772 -11.22 -5.93 35.01
C ASP A 772 -12.18 -5.52 33.89
N SER A 773 -12.59 -6.47 33.04
CA SER A 773 -13.58 -6.25 31.98
C SER A 773 -15.00 -6.02 32.51
N PHE A 774 -15.39 -6.66 33.62
CA PHE A 774 -16.69 -6.47 34.27
C PHE A 774 -16.76 -5.09 34.93
N LYS A 775 -15.67 -4.68 35.59
CA LYS A 775 -15.54 -3.34 36.20
C LYS A 775 -15.64 -2.23 35.15
N ALA A 776 -15.01 -2.41 33.99
CA ALA A 776 -15.07 -1.45 32.89
C ALA A 776 -16.50 -1.27 32.34
N LEU A 777 -17.26 -2.36 32.17
CA LEU A 777 -18.66 -2.28 31.73
C LEU A 777 -19.56 -1.64 32.78
N TYR A 778 -19.33 -1.89 34.07
CA TYR A 778 -20.05 -1.22 35.15
C TYR A 778 -19.75 0.28 35.19
N GLU A 779 -18.49 0.69 35.03
CA GLU A 779 -18.10 2.10 34.89
C GLU A 779 -18.77 2.77 33.69
N GLU A 780 -18.81 2.08 32.55
CA GLU A 780 -19.48 2.54 31.33
C GLU A 780 -21.00 2.68 31.55
N ALA A 781 -21.66 1.70 32.16
CA ALA A 781 -23.08 1.73 32.47
C ALA A 781 -23.44 2.92 33.36
N LEU A 782 -22.69 3.17 34.44
CA LEU A 782 -22.92 4.31 35.34
C LEU A 782 -22.70 5.66 34.64
N ARG A 783 -21.67 5.80 33.80
CA ARG A 783 -21.45 7.02 33.01
C ARG A 783 -22.58 7.27 32.02
N THR A 784 -23.05 6.20 31.37
CA THR A 784 -24.19 6.24 30.44
C THR A 784 -25.46 6.65 31.17
N GLN A 785 -25.70 6.09 32.35
CA GLN A 785 -26.84 6.40 33.20
C GLN A 785 -26.88 7.88 33.63
N VAL A 786 -25.73 8.47 34.01
CA VAL A 786 -25.61 9.91 34.30
C VAL A 786 -25.83 10.75 33.05
N HIS A 787 -25.32 10.31 31.90
CA HIS A 787 -25.51 11.01 30.63
C HIS A 787 -26.98 11.03 30.20
N VAL A 788 -27.70 9.90 30.32
CA VAL A 788 -29.16 9.81 30.09
C VAL A 788 -29.90 10.75 31.05
N GLY A 789 -29.44 10.88 32.29
CA GLY A 789 -30.01 11.82 33.26
C GLY A 789 -29.81 13.31 32.95
N SER A 790 -28.96 13.69 31.98
CA SER A 790 -28.77 15.09 31.55
C SER A 790 -29.84 15.60 30.59
N PHE A 791 -30.64 14.70 30.00
CA PHE A 791 -31.73 15.08 29.12
C PHE A 791 -32.92 15.62 29.93
N LYS A 792 -33.68 16.55 29.33
CA LYS A 792 -34.75 17.30 30.02
C LYS A 792 -36.04 16.50 30.32
N ASP A 793 -36.06 15.20 30.03
CA ASP A 793 -37.24 14.34 30.21
C ASP A 793 -37.48 13.90 31.66
N ALA A 794 -38.76 13.81 32.06
CA ALA A 794 -39.18 13.57 33.45
C ALA A 794 -38.76 12.20 34.01
N GLU A 795 -38.70 11.15 33.18
CA GLU A 795 -38.22 9.82 33.58
C GLU A 795 -36.68 9.77 33.67
N CYS A 796 -35.97 10.54 32.84
CA CYS A 796 -34.51 10.63 32.85
C CYS A 796 -33.98 11.35 34.10
N GLN A 797 -34.67 12.39 34.56
CA GLN A 797 -34.29 13.15 35.75
C GLN A 797 -34.43 12.36 37.06
N LYS A 798 -35.28 11.32 37.10
CA LYS A 798 -35.43 10.41 38.25
C LYS A 798 -34.22 9.48 38.46
N ILE A 799 -33.35 9.35 37.47
CA ILE A 799 -32.21 8.42 37.46
C ILE A 799 -31.04 8.95 38.32
N VAL A 800 -30.72 10.24 38.18
CA VAL A 800 -29.53 10.86 38.81
C VAL A 800 -29.50 10.71 40.35
N PRO A 801 -30.64 10.82 41.09
CA PRO A 801 -30.69 10.54 42.52
C PRO A 801 -30.44 9.06 42.90
N ASN A 802 -30.88 8.11 42.07
CA ASN A 802 -30.69 6.67 42.32
C ASN A 802 -29.22 6.25 42.16
N VAL A 803 -28.52 6.82 41.17
CA VAL A 803 -27.07 6.59 40.95
C VAL A 803 -26.26 6.93 42.20
N LYS A 804 -26.57 8.04 42.89
CA LYS A 804 -25.88 8.45 44.12
C LYS A 804 -26.10 7.48 45.30
N ARG A 805 -27.17 6.69 45.30
CA ARG A 805 -27.48 5.68 46.34
C ARG A 805 -26.81 4.32 46.07
N LEU A 806 -26.50 4.01 44.82
CA LEU A 806 -26.03 2.68 44.37
C LEU A 806 -24.50 2.50 44.31
N ILE A 807 -23.72 3.55 44.59
CA ILE A 807 -22.25 3.50 44.55
C ILE A 807 -21.72 2.70 45.75
N PRO A 808 -20.97 1.59 45.55
CA PRO A 808 -20.32 0.89 46.65
C PRO A 808 -19.24 1.79 47.28
N PRO A 809 -19.21 1.95 48.62
CA PRO A 809 -18.22 2.82 49.30
C PRO A 809 -16.77 2.35 49.16
N ALA A 810 -16.53 1.14 48.63
CA ALA A 810 -15.21 0.53 48.51
C ALA A 810 -14.38 1.02 47.29
N ASN A 811 -15.01 1.53 46.21
CA ASN A 811 -14.31 1.87 44.95
C ASN A 811 -14.24 3.38 44.69
N LYS A 812 -13.23 4.06 45.26
CA LYS A 812 -13.01 5.52 45.14
C LYS A 812 -12.92 6.02 43.68
N ARG A 813 -12.28 5.27 42.79
CA ARG A 813 -12.10 5.61 41.35
C ARG A 813 -13.44 5.79 40.62
N VAL A 814 -14.38 4.87 40.81
CA VAL A 814 -15.69 4.89 40.14
C VAL A 814 -16.53 6.07 40.63
N SER A 815 -16.53 6.34 41.94
CA SER A 815 -17.19 7.51 42.54
C SER A 815 -16.71 8.82 41.91
N LEU A 816 -15.39 9.01 41.83
CA LEU A 816 -14.78 10.24 41.28
C LEU A 816 -15.11 10.43 39.79
N LEU A 817 -15.08 9.36 38.99
CA LEU A 817 -15.40 9.41 37.56
C LEU A 817 -16.88 9.73 37.31
N VAL A 818 -17.78 9.23 38.14
CA VAL A 818 -19.21 9.54 38.08
C VAL A 818 -19.45 11.00 38.47
N LYS A 819 -18.83 11.50 39.55
CA LYS A 819 -18.90 12.92 39.93
C LYS A 819 -18.37 13.83 38.81
N LEU A 820 -17.24 13.48 38.21
CA LEU A 820 -16.68 14.20 37.05
C LEU A 820 -17.65 14.21 35.86
N GLN A 821 -18.29 13.08 35.56
CA GLN A 821 -19.25 12.99 34.46
C GLN A 821 -20.50 13.84 34.73
N CYS A 822 -21.00 13.91 35.97
CA CYS A 822 -22.07 14.83 36.36
C CYS A 822 -21.69 16.30 36.09
N VAL A 823 -20.43 16.67 36.35
CA VAL A 823 -19.90 18.01 36.05
C VAL A 823 -19.86 18.24 34.53
N LYS A 824 -19.34 17.29 33.74
CA LYS A 824 -19.30 17.39 32.27
C LYS A 824 -20.70 17.47 31.64
N SER A 825 -21.67 16.78 32.23
CA SER A 825 -23.06 16.75 31.74
C SER A 825 -23.94 17.88 32.29
N GLY A 826 -23.40 18.78 33.14
CA GLY A 826 -24.13 19.90 33.72
C GLY A 826 -25.12 19.53 34.84
N ASN A 827 -25.08 18.30 35.35
CA ASN A 827 -25.99 17.76 36.36
C ASN A 827 -25.45 17.97 37.79
N VAL A 828 -25.18 19.22 38.15
CA VAL A 828 -24.57 19.58 39.45
C VAL A 828 -25.51 20.50 40.23
N ALA A 829 -25.70 20.20 41.51
CA ALA A 829 -26.35 21.12 42.44
C ALA A 829 -25.27 22.03 43.06
N GLY A 830 -25.02 23.21 42.47
CA GLY A 830 -24.04 24.18 42.98
C GLY A 830 -23.22 24.86 41.88
N THR A 831 -22.17 25.62 42.26
CA THR A 831 -21.22 26.24 41.34
C THR A 831 -20.23 25.19 40.80
N LEU A 832 -19.84 25.31 39.51
CA LEU A 832 -18.91 24.38 38.87
C LEU A 832 -17.56 24.30 39.60
N GLU A 833 -17.08 25.43 40.11
CA GLU A 833 -15.83 25.51 40.87
C GLU A 833 -15.89 24.70 42.17
N ALA A 834 -17.01 24.78 42.91
CA ALA A 834 -17.20 24.02 44.15
C ALA A 834 -17.20 22.50 43.89
N ALA A 835 -17.81 22.06 42.78
CA ALA A 835 -17.82 20.65 42.40
C ALA A 835 -16.42 20.14 42.01
N TYR A 836 -15.63 20.94 41.28
CA TYR A 836 -14.24 20.58 40.98
C TYR A 836 -13.36 20.56 42.24
N THR A 837 -13.57 21.47 43.20
CA THR A 837 -12.86 21.42 44.48
C THR A 837 -13.20 20.17 45.28
N GLU A 838 -14.48 19.78 45.36
CA GLU A 838 -14.90 18.56 46.06
C GLU A 838 -14.25 17.30 45.46
N ILE A 839 -14.26 17.19 44.13
CA ILE A 839 -13.65 16.05 43.41
C ILE A 839 -12.13 16.04 43.61
N PHE A 840 -11.47 17.22 43.60
CA PHE A 840 -10.03 17.33 43.82
C PHE A 840 -9.64 16.97 45.25
N GLN A 841 -10.38 17.43 46.25
CA GLN A 841 -10.19 17.09 47.67
C GLN A 841 -10.33 15.58 47.90
N GLU A 842 -11.36 14.95 47.31
CA GLU A 842 -11.60 13.51 47.44
C GLU A 842 -10.55 12.65 46.69
N ALA A 843 -10.04 13.14 45.55
CA ALA A 843 -9.00 12.45 44.77
C ALA A 843 -7.60 12.53 45.39
N THR A 844 -7.27 13.64 46.06
CA THR A 844 -5.92 13.92 46.59
C THR A 844 -5.80 13.79 48.11
N GLY A 845 -6.92 13.80 48.84
CA GLY A 845 -6.97 13.81 50.30
C GLY A 845 -6.70 15.19 50.94
N LEU A 846 -6.48 16.25 50.15
CA LEU A 846 -6.21 17.60 50.65
C LEU A 846 -7.51 18.34 51.00
N LEU A 847 -8.08 18.08 52.19
CA LEU A 847 -9.36 18.64 52.63
C LEU A 847 -9.38 20.19 52.76
N ALA A 848 -8.22 20.85 52.84
CA ALA A 848 -8.12 22.30 53.04
C ALA A 848 -8.05 23.12 51.72
N PHE A 849 -8.16 22.48 50.56
CA PHE A 849 -8.01 23.16 49.27
C PHE A 849 -9.23 24.01 48.90
N THR A 850 -9.04 25.30 48.61
CA THR A 850 -10.04 26.21 48.03
C THR A 850 -9.53 26.80 46.71
N SER A 851 -10.42 27.33 45.86
CA SER A 851 -10.05 27.92 44.55
C SER A 851 -9.11 29.13 44.64
N GLU A 852 -8.95 29.70 45.83
CA GLU A 852 -8.07 30.84 46.14
C GLU A 852 -6.69 30.41 46.69
N THR A 853 -6.46 29.11 46.90
CA THR A 853 -5.16 28.64 47.42
C THR A 853 -4.03 28.89 46.41
N PRO A 854 -2.89 29.48 46.84
CA PRO A 854 -1.78 29.78 45.94
C PRO A 854 -1.06 28.49 45.53
N ALA A 855 -0.59 28.44 44.27
CA ALA A 855 0.10 27.28 43.71
C ALA A 855 1.38 26.86 44.48
N ALA A 856 1.98 27.77 45.26
CA ALA A 856 3.11 27.48 46.12
C ALA A 856 2.75 26.53 47.28
N ASP A 857 1.57 26.69 47.87
CA ASP A 857 1.11 25.87 48.99
C ASP A 857 0.75 24.46 48.51
N VAL A 858 0.15 24.34 47.32
CA VAL A 858 -0.10 23.05 46.66
C VAL A 858 1.21 22.32 46.34
N LYS A 859 2.24 23.05 45.91
CA LYS A 859 3.57 22.48 45.68
C LYS A 859 4.21 21.97 46.97
N SER A 860 4.09 22.71 48.06
CA SER A 860 4.58 22.28 49.38
C SER A 860 3.87 21.03 49.90
N PHE A 861 2.56 20.90 49.64
CA PHE A 861 1.79 19.69 49.94
C PHE A 861 2.17 18.50 49.03
N ALA A 862 2.34 18.73 47.73
CA ALA A 862 2.77 17.69 46.80
C ALA A 862 4.17 17.14 47.14
N ASP A 863 5.07 17.99 47.65
CA ASP A 863 6.40 17.60 48.09
C ASP A 863 6.42 16.88 49.45
N SER A 864 5.37 17.00 50.27
CA SER A 864 5.26 16.34 51.59
C SER A 864 4.58 14.96 51.58
N LEU A 865 3.98 14.54 50.46
CA LEU A 865 3.34 13.23 50.30
C LEU A 865 4.38 12.09 50.17
N GLU A 866 4.19 11.01 50.93
CA GLU A 866 4.97 9.78 50.80
C GLU A 866 4.70 9.05 49.45
N LEU A 867 5.69 8.29 48.94
CA LEU A 867 5.60 7.57 47.67
C LEU A 867 4.38 6.62 47.58
N LYS A 868 4.03 5.91 48.66
CA LYS A 868 2.86 5.01 48.71
C LYS A 868 1.53 5.77 48.64
N ALA A 869 1.45 6.95 49.27
CA ALA A 869 0.27 7.80 49.20
C ALA A 869 0.12 8.45 47.81
N LEU A 870 1.26 8.80 47.18
CA LEU A 870 1.29 9.32 45.82
C LEU A 870 0.86 8.27 44.78
N GLU A 871 1.24 7.00 44.95
CA GLU A 871 0.82 5.89 44.09
C GLU A 871 -0.70 5.60 44.19
N ALA A 872 -1.30 5.79 45.38
CA ALA A 872 -2.73 5.59 45.60
C ALA A 872 -3.65 6.60 44.86
N ILE A 873 -3.11 7.75 44.47
CA ILE A 873 -3.86 8.78 43.73
C ILE A 873 -4.02 8.36 42.26
N ASP A 874 -5.25 8.32 41.75
CA ASP A 874 -5.49 7.96 40.34
C ASP A 874 -5.07 9.09 39.38
N ALA A 875 -4.02 8.86 38.61
CA ALA A 875 -3.45 9.86 37.69
C ALA A 875 -4.34 10.11 36.46
N GLU A 876 -5.17 9.15 36.06
CA GLU A 876 -6.08 9.31 34.92
C GLU A 876 -7.22 10.27 35.26
N VAL A 877 -7.79 10.12 36.46
CA VAL A 877 -8.84 11.01 36.99
C VAL A 877 -8.32 12.44 37.13
N LEU A 878 -7.11 12.64 37.68
CA LEU A 878 -6.50 13.97 37.79
C LEU A 878 -6.25 14.64 36.44
N ALA A 879 -5.77 13.90 35.44
CA ALA A 879 -5.55 14.44 34.10
C ALA A 879 -6.88 14.85 33.43
N GLU A 880 -7.95 14.06 33.60
CA GLU A 880 -9.27 14.42 33.09
C GLU A 880 -9.89 15.64 33.81
N ILE A 881 -9.70 15.75 35.13
CA ILE A 881 -10.11 16.95 35.90
C ILE A 881 -9.37 18.17 35.37
N ALA A 882 -8.05 18.08 35.21
CA ALA A 882 -7.22 19.21 34.78
C ALA A 882 -7.63 19.75 33.41
N ILE A 883 -7.85 18.85 32.44
CA ILE A 883 -8.27 19.20 31.09
C ILE A 883 -9.68 19.82 31.10
N SER A 884 -10.63 19.21 31.83
CA SER A 884 -12.01 19.71 31.91
C SER A 884 -12.10 21.06 32.62
N ALA A 885 -11.35 21.26 33.70
CA ALA A 885 -11.27 22.51 34.43
C ALA A 885 -10.65 23.63 33.57
N ALA A 886 -9.61 23.31 32.77
CA ALA A 886 -8.99 24.27 31.85
C ALA A 886 -9.96 24.75 30.75
N PHE A 887 -10.77 23.87 30.17
CA PHE A 887 -11.78 24.27 29.18
C PHE A 887 -12.93 25.10 29.77
N ASN A 888 -13.28 24.86 31.04
CA ASN A 888 -14.30 25.62 31.76
C ASN A 888 -13.75 26.87 32.48
N ASN A 889 -12.51 27.26 32.20
CA ASN A 889 -11.83 28.45 32.74
C ASN A 889 -11.58 28.44 34.27
N SER A 890 -11.59 27.27 34.92
CA SER A 890 -11.19 27.09 36.32
C SER A 890 -9.68 26.77 36.39
N LEU A 891 -8.86 27.80 36.19
CA LEU A 891 -7.41 27.68 36.09
C LEU A 891 -6.70 27.22 37.38
N PRO A 892 -7.06 27.71 38.60
CA PRO A 892 -6.34 27.35 39.82
C PRO A 892 -6.36 25.84 40.12
N ILE A 893 -7.50 25.19 39.84
CA ILE A 893 -7.69 23.74 40.05
C ILE A 893 -6.88 22.94 39.03
N SER A 894 -6.86 23.41 37.77
CA SER A 894 -6.08 22.78 36.71
C SER A 894 -4.58 22.87 37.00
N GLU A 895 -4.10 24.01 37.51
CA GLU A 895 -2.69 24.21 37.92
C GLU A 895 -2.31 23.32 39.12
N ALA A 896 -3.21 23.18 40.09
CA ALA A 896 -3.00 22.28 41.22
C ALA A 896 -2.86 20.81 40.77
N CYS A 897 -3.68 20.37 39.81
CA CYS A 897 -3.57 19.03 39.23
C CYS A 897 -2.26 18.82 38.45
N ASP A 898 -1.79 19.83 37.72
CA ASP A 898 -0.54 19.77 36.95
C ASP A 898 0.69 19.61 37.86
N ILE A 899 0.73 20.33 38.98
CA ILE A 899 1.82 20.22 39.98
C ILE A 899 1.93 18.79 40.53
N ILE A 900 0.78 18.16 40.83
CA ILE A 900 0.75 16.77 41.33
C ILE A 900 1.16 15.77 40.24
N LEU A 901 0.71 15.97 38.99
CA LEU A 901 1.09 15.13 37.86
C LEU A 901 2.59 15.23 37.53
N GLN A 902 3.20 16.43 37.65
CA GLN A 902 4.63 16.62 37.49
C GLN A 902 5.44 15.89 38.56
N ARG A 903 4.97 15.88 39.82
CA ARG A 903 5.63 15.16 40.92
C ARG A 903 5.61 13.64 40.73
N LYS A 904 4.54 13.07 40.16
CA LYS A 904 4.47 11.62 39.84
C LYS A 904 5.52 11.16 38.83
N GLY A 905 6.04 12.06 37.99
CA GLY A 905 7.18 11.79 37.11
C GLY A 905 7.00 10.57 36.18
N LYS A 906 7.97 9.65 36.19
CA LYS A 906 8.00 8.45 35.32
C LYS A 906 7.02 7.33 35.72
N SER A 907 6.42 7.39 36.92
CA SER A 907 5.45 6.39 37.41
C SER A 907 4.07 6.49 36.71
N VAL A 908 3.86 7.54 35.93
CA VAL A 908 2.58 7.81 35.25
C VAL A 908 2.40 6.87 34.03
N PRO A 909 1.23 6.21 33.91
CA PRO A 909 0.89 5.39 32.75
C PRO A 909 1.05 6.14 31.42
N SER A 910 1.42 5.42 30.36
CA SER A 910 1.72 6.00 29.06
C SER A 910 0.56 6.82 28.47
N LYS A 911 -0.68 6.37 28.66
CA LYS A 911 -1.91 7.11 28.30
C LYS A 911 -2.00 8.48 28.97
N VAL A 912 -1.72 8.53 30.27
CA VAL A 912 -1.80 9.75 31.08
C VAL A 912 -0.66 10.72 30.73
N ARG A 913 0.51 10.20 30.34
CA ARG A 913 1.62 11.04 29.83
C ARG A 913 1.25 11.80 28.56
N VAL A 914 0.48 11.18 27.66
CA VAL A 914 -0.03 11.84 26.45
C VAL A 914 -1.09 12.89 26.82
N LEU A 915 -2.01 12.57 27.75
CA LEU A 915 -2.98 13.56 28.26
C LEU A 915 -2.31 14.76 28.95
N HIS A 916 -1.20 14.53 29.65
CA HIS A 916 -0.41 15.60 30.25
C HIS A 916 0.24 16.51 29.19
N GLN A 917 0.69 15.96 28.06
CA GLN A 917 1.17 16.76 26.93
C GLN A 917 0.05 17.59 26.29
N VAL A 918 -1.17 17.04 26.21
CA VAL A 918 -2.36 17.78 25.75
C VAL A 918 -2.69 18.92 26.72
N LEU A 919 -2.66 18.67 28.03
CA LEU A 919 -2.86 19.69 29.05
C LEU A 919 -1.84 20.83 28.93
N GLY A 920 -0.56 20.51 28.72
CA GLY A 920 0.49 21.51 28.47
C GLY A 920 0.21 22.38 27.23
N ALA A 921 -0.33 21.79 26.16
CA ALA A 921 -0.75 22.55 24.98
C ALA A 921 -1.94 23.48 25.28
N ILE A 922 -2.90 23.05 26.10
CA ILE A 922 -4.05 23.87 26.51
C ILE A 922 -3.58 25.05 27.39
N PHE A 923 -2.66 24.84 28.33
CA PHE A 923 -2.15 25.93 29.18
C PHE A 923 -1.44 27.04 28.42
N LEU A 924 -0.75 26.72 27.32
CA LEU A 924 -0.14 27.74 26.46
C LEU A 924 -1.18 28.74 25.92
N VAL A 925 -2.44 28.32 25.76
CA VAL A 925 -3.54 29.14 25.24
C VAL A 925 -4.33 29.83 26.34
N VAL A 926 -4.63 29.12 27.43
CA VAL A 926 -5.56 29.61 28.48
C VAL A 926 -4.83 30.47 29.53
N LYS A 927 -3.53 30.24 29.79
CA LYS A 927 -2.81 30.95 30.86
C LYS A 927 -2.43 32.39 30.45
N PRO A 928 -2.89 33.43 31.16
CA PRO A 928 -2.49 34.82 30.87
C PRO A 928 -0.99 35.00 31.13
N SER A 929 -0.31 35.80 30.30
CA SER A 929 1.10 36.15 30.52
C SER A 929 1.24 37.01 31.77
N GLY A 930 1.85 36.46 32.83
CA GLY A 930 2.33 37.23 33.97
C GLY A 930 3.49 38.13 33.53
N HIS A 931 3.18 39.32 33.02
CA HIS A 931 4.12 40.43 32.95
C HIS A 931 3.53 41.59 33.74
N SER A 932 3.89 41.67 35.01
CA SER A 932 3.84 42.93 35.74
C SER A 932 4.92 43.85 35.17
N GLY A 933 4.54 44.91 34.45
CA GLY A 933 5.47 46.04 34.32
C GLY A 933 5.37 46.96 33.11
N ASN A 934 4.88 46.54 31.93
CA ASN A 934 4.94 47.42 30.74
C ASN A 934 3.65 47.43 29.90
N LYS A 935 3.18 48.63 29.55
CA LYS A 935 2.04 48.89 28.66
C LYS A 935 2.35 48.40 27.24
N THR A 936 2.11 47.12 26.98
CA THR A 936 2.23 46.52 25.64
C THR A 936 1.10 47.00 24.71
N ASN A 937 1.46 47.42 23.49
CA ASN A 937 0.52 47.85 22.45
C ASN A 937 -0.46 46.71 22.09
N ALA A 938 -1.73 47.03 21.80
CA ALA A 938 -2.76 46.04 21.48
C ALA A 938 -2.37 45.08 20.33
N ARG A 939 -1.63 45.59 19.34
CA ARG A 939 -1.10 44.82 18.21
C ARG A 939 -0.02 43.80 18.63
N GLN A 940 0.83 44.15 19.61
CA GLN A 940 1.84 43.24 20.17
C GLN A 940 1.19 42.15 21.03
N ARG A 941 0.12 42.49 21.78
CA ARG A 941 -0.67 41.50 22.54
C ARG A 941 -1.33 40.48 21.61
N GLN A 942 -1.93 40.93 20.51
CA GLN A 942 -2.53 40.02 19.51
C GLN A 942 -1.48 39.13 18.83
N SER A 943 -0.31 39.66 18.48
CA SER A 943 0.79 38.88 17.91
C SER A 943 1.32 37.81 18.89
N MET A 944 1.44 38.15 20.18
CA MET A 944 1.87 37.21 21.22
C MET A 944 0.83 36.10 21.46
N LEU A 945 -0.46 36.43 21.49
CA LEU A 945 -1.55 35.45 21.59
C LEU A 945 -1.57 34.49 20.39
N LEU A 946 -1.31 35.02 19.19
CA LEU A 946 -1.21 34.21 17.98
C LEU A 946 -0.01 33.25 18.02
N ALA A 947 1.17 33.75 18.44
CA ALA A 947 2.38 32.95 18.58
C ALA A 947 2.21 31.78 19.57
N ARG A 948 1.59 32.03 20.73
CA ARG A 948 1.28 30.99 21.73
C ARG A 948 0.31 29.93 21.19
N ARG A 949 -0.70 30.32 20.42
CA ARG A 949 -1.63 29.37 19.79
C ARG A 949 -0.93 28.49 18.74
N VAL A 950 0.00 29.05 17.96
CA VAL A 950 0.82 28.27 17.01
C VAL A 950 1.74 27.29 17.76
N GLU A 951 2.31 27.71 18.89
CA GLU A 951 3.12 26.83 19.75
C GLU A 951 2.30 25.69 20.37
N ALA A 952 1.08 25.98 20.81
CA ALA A 952 0.13 24.98 21.31
C ALA A 952 -0.22 23.92 20.24
N ILE A 953 -0.40 24.33 18.98
CA ILE A 953 -0.65 23.41 17.87
C ILE A 953 0.55 22.49 17.61
N LYS A 954 1.77 23.01 17.67
CA LYS A 954 3.00 22.19 17.56
C LYS A 954 3.16 21.22 18.75
N ALA A 955 2.68 21.59 19.93
CA ALA A 955 2.65 20.69 21.08
C ALA A 955 1.61 19.57 20.90
N LEU A 956 0.42 19.88 20.37
CA LEU A 956 -0.60 18.88 20.01
C LEU A 956 -0.13 17.93 18.90
N GLU A 957 0.65 18.40 17.94
CA GLU A 957 1.26 17.54 16.91
C GLU A 957 2.13 16.45 17.55
N ARG A 958 2.98 16.83 18.50
CA ARG A 958 3.84 15.89 19.24
C ARG A 958 3.00 14.92 20.08
N ALA A 959 1.94 15.41 20.71
CA ALA A 959 1.00 14.58 21.48
C ALA A 959 0.26 13.57 20.58
N LEU A 960 -0.14 13.95 19.36
CA LEU A 960 -0.80 13.06 18.41
C LEU A 960 0.12 11.93 17.95
N LEU A 961 1.38 12.23 17.64
CA LEU A 961 2.38 11.21 17.30
C LEU A 961 2.70 10.29 18.49
N ALA A 962 2.73 10.83 19.72
CA ALA A 962 2.87 10.03 20.92
C ALA A 962 1.64 9.13 21.18
N GLY A 963 0.44 9.63 20.91
CA GLY A 963 -0.82 8.88 20.96
C GLY A 963 -0.87 7.75 19.93
N LYS A 964 -0.42 8.00 18.69
CA LYS A 964 -0.32 6.97 17.64
C LYS A 964 0.55 5.79 18.08
N ARG A 965 1.65 6.04 18.78
CA ARG A 965 2.54 4.98 19.31
C ARG A 965 1.87 4.11 20.38
N GLN A 966 0.84 4.60 21.06
CA GLN A 966 0.11 3.85 22.08
C GLN A 966 -0.99 2.95 21.51
N GLN A 967 -1.36 3.12 20.23
CA GLN A 967 -2.44 2.37 19.56
C GLN A 967 -3.80 2.39 20.29
N ASP A 968 -4.04 3.33 21.20
CA ASP A 968 -5.35 3.53 21.85
C ASP A 968 -6.24 4.42 20.96
N PRO A 969 -7.29 3.87 20.30
CA PRO A 969 -8.12 4.63 19.37
C PRO A 969 -8.88 5.77 20.07
N GLN A 970 -9.33 5.57 21.31
CA GLN A 970 -10.10 6.55 22.05
C GLN A 970 -9.24 7.77 22.43
N LEU A 971 -7.98 7.52 22.80
CA LEU A 971 -7.02 8.59 23.11
C LEU A 971 -6.73 9.44 21.87
N VAL A 972 -6.49 8.81 20.72
CA VAL A 972 -6.16 9.50 19.47
C VAL A 972 -7.34 10.33 18.96
N GLU A 973 -8.55 9.78 18.99
CA GLU A 973 -9.78 10.52 18.64
C GLU A 973 -9.96 11.78 19.51
N ARG A 974 -9.74 11.65 20.83
CA ARG A 974 -9.80 12.78 21.76
C ARG A 974 -8.77 13.86 21.43
N ILE A 975 -7.52 13.49 21.12
CA ILE A 975 -6.46 14.45 20.73
C ILE A 975 -6.86 15.20 19.47
N CYS A 976 -7.43 14.51 18.47
CA CYS A 976 -7.91 15.15 17.24
C CYS A 976 -9.06 16.14 17.50
N ILE A 977 -9.99 15.82 18.41
CA ILE A 977 -11.08 16.73 18.82
C ILE A 977 -10.50 17.97 19.55
N TYR A 978 -9.54 17.78 20.45
CA TYR A 978 -8.89 18.90 21.14
C TYR A 978 -8.10 19.78 20.17
N ALA A 979 -7.40 19.18 19.20
CA ALA A 979 -6.70 19.89 18.15
C ALA A 979 -7.67 20.74 17.31
N TRP A 980 -8.84 20.18 16.96
CA TRP A 980 -9.89 20.92 16.26
C TRP A 980 -10.39 22.12 17.09
N ASN A 981 -10.77 21.91 18.35
CA ASN A 981 -11.30 22.98 19.21
C ASN A 981 -10.29 24.11 19.44
N LEU A 982 -9.01 23.80 19.63
CA LEU A 982 -7.94 24.79 19.80
C LEU A 982 -7.62 25.53 18.49
N SER A 983 -7.84 24.91 17.34
CA SER A 983 -7.57 25.47 16.02
C SER A 983 -8.67 26.41 15.49
N LEU A 984 -9.89 26.40 16.05
CA LEU A 984 -11.04 27.17 15.55
C LEU A 984 -10.71 28.66 15.27
N PRO A 985 -9.99 29.41 16.12
CA PRO A 985 -9.66 30.81 15.84
C PRO A 985 -8.64 31.01 14.71
N LEU A 986 -7.89 29.97 14.34
CA LEU A 986 -6.86 29.99 13.28
C LEU A 986 -7.41 29.53 11.92
N MET A 987 -8.69 29.19 11.85
CA MET A 987 -9.38 28.78 10.61
C MET A 987 -9.65 29.93 9.64
N GLN A 988 -9.23 31.15 9.98
CA GLN A 988 -9.36 32.32 9.10
C GLN A 988 -8.42 32.18 7.88
N PRO A 989 -8.81 32.65 6.68
CA PRO A 989 -8.08 32.38 5.43
C PRO A 989 -6.58 32.71 5.46
N HIS A 990 -6.19 33.75 6.18
CA HIS A 990 -4.81 34.25 6.29
C HIS A 990 -3.95 33.51 7.33
N LEU A 991 -4.54 32.65 8.18
CA LEU A 991 -3.86 31.94 9.27
C LEU A 991 -3.87 30.41 9.09
N ARG A 992 -4.61 29.94 8.09
CA ARG A 992 -4.81 28.52 7.75
C ARG A 992 -3.50 27.75 7.48
N SER A 993 -2.48 28.40 6.93
CA SER A 993 -1.18 27.77 6.62
C SER A 993 -0.50 27.13 7.84
N HIS A 994 -0.78 27.60 9.06
CA HIS A 994 -0.24 27.02 10.29
C HIS A 994 -0.90 25.69 10.70
N LEU A 995 -2.03 25.33 10.08
CA LEU A 995 -2.81 24.13 10.42
C LEU A 995 -2.55 22.93 9.50
N THR A 996 -1.91 23.15 8.34
CA THR A 996 -1.70 22.13 7.30
C THR A 996 -1.12 20.82 7.83
N ARG A 997 -0.07 20.92 8.66
CA ARG A 997 0.62 19.75 9.20
C ARG A 997 -0.20 18.98 10.23
N VAL A 998 -0.87 19.67 11.15
CA VAL A 998 -1.67 19.03 12.20
C VAL A 998 -2.92 18.38 11.64
N PHE A 999 -3.63 19.04 10.71
CA PHE A 999 -4.80 18.43 10.09
C PHE A 999 -4.45 17.30 9.10
N GLY A 1000 -3.34 17.40 8.35
CA GLY A 1000 -2.87 16.28 7.53
C GLY A 1000 -2.47 15.05 8.34
N LEU A 1001 -1.87 15.25 9.53
CA LEU A 1001 -1.58 14.16 10.46
C LEU A 1001 -2.86 13.61 11.10
N SER A 1002 -3.80 14.46 11.51
CA SER A 1002 -5.08 14.02 12.07
C SER A 1002 -5.92 13.24 11.06
N SER A 1003 -5.96 13.63 9.78
CA SER A 1003 -6.71 12.89 8.75
C SER A 1003 -6.12 11.51 8.50
N SER A 1004 -4.81 11.43 8.31
CA SER A 1004 -4.10 10.16 8.06
C SER A 1004 -4.20 9.20 9.25
N VAL A 1005 -4.01 9.68 10.47
CA VAL A 1005 -4.10 8.83 11.66
C VAL A 1005 -5.53 8.34 11.91
N LEU A 1006 -6.55 9.17 11.68
CA LEU A 1006 -7.95 8.73 11.80
C LEU A 1006 -8.36 7.77 10.67
N GLU A 1007 -7.70 7.82 9.51
CA GLU A 1007 -7.88 6.87 8.41
C GLU A 1007 -7.27 5.51 8.73
N GLU A 1008 -6.03 5.48 9.22
CA GLU A 1008 -5.34 4.25 9.65
C GLU A 1008 -6.07 3.54 10.81
N LEU A 1009 -6.73 4.28 11.69
CA LEU A 1009 -7.50 3.73 12.81
C LEU A 1009 -8.93 3.34 12.46
N GLU A 1010 -9.37 3.57 11.22
CA GLU A 1010 -10.78 3.41 10.80
C GLU A 1010 -11.79 4.06 11.77
N SER A 1011 -11.44 5.25 12.30
CA SER A 1011 -12.25 5.91 13.33
C SER A 1011 -13.71 6.07 12.90
N LEU A 1012 -14.61 5.76 13.85
CA LEU A 1012 -16.06 5.78 13.67
C LEU A 1012 -16.66 7.20 13.62
N LEU A 1013 -15.84 8.24 13.87
CA LEU A 1013 -16.22 9.65 13.79
C LEU A 1013 -16.25 10.15 12.33
N LEU A 1014 -17.05 9.51 11.49
CA LEU A 1014 -17.05 9.72 10.03
C LEU A 1014 -17.42 11.16 9.63
N GLY A 1015 -18.40 11.76 10.30
CA GLY A 1015 -18.76 13.17 10.07
C GLY A 1015 -17.65 14.16 10.46
N PHE A 1016 -16.90 13.87 11.53
CA PHE A 1016 -15.73 14.66 11.90
C PHE A 1016 -14.59 14.47 10.89
N ARG A 1017 -14.33 13.23 10.44
CA ARG A 1017 -13.36 12.94 9.37
C ARG A 1017 -13.70 13.64 8.07
N ALA A 1018 -14.96 13.62 7.64
CA ALA A 1018 -15.43 14.31 6.44
C ALA A 1018 -15.20 15.83 6.52
N ARG A 1019 -15.51 16.45 7.67
CA ARG A 1019 -15.21 17.88 7.93
C ARG A 1019 -13.71 18.18 7.94
N LEU A 1020 -12.92 17.27 8.50
CA LEU A 1020 -11.47 17.42 8.56
C LEU A 1020 -10.84 17.31 7.17
N TYR A 1021 -11.30 16.37 6.33
CA TYR A 1021 -10.91 16.27 4.92
C TYR A 1021 -11.32 17.49 4.10
N LEU A 1022 -12.50 18.05 4.34
CA LEU A 1022 -12.92 19.32 3.70
C LEU A 1022 -11.92 20.45 4.02
N GLU A 1023 -11.48 20.57 5.27
CA GLU A 1023 -10.54 21.62 5.67
C GLU A 1023 -9.12 21.35 5.16
N VAL A 1024 -8.67 20.09 5.12
CA VAL A 1024 -7.40 19.71 4.46
C VAL A 1024 -7.45 20.04 2.97
N ALA A 1025 -8.56 19.75 2.28
CA ALA A 1025 -8.72 20.09 0.88
C ALA A 1025 -8.64 21.61 0.64
N LYS A 1026 -9.29 22.42 1.48
CA LYS A 1026 -9.19 23.89 1.40
C LYS A 1026 -7.76 24.39 1.62
N LEU A 1027 -7.00 23.73 2.49
CA LEU A 1027 -5.59 24.04 2.75
C LEU A 1027 -4.72 23.70 1.55
N GLU A 1028 -4.94 22.54 0.94
CA GLU A 1028 -4.20 22.08 -0.23
C GLU A 1028 -4.48 22.93 -1.48
N VAL A 1029 -5.73 23.37 -1.67
CA VAL A 1029 -6.11 24.36 -2.70
C VAL A 1029 -5.38 25.67 -2.50
N ALA A 1030 -5.28 26.17 -1.27
CA ALA A 1030 -4.55 27.42 -0.97
C ALA A 1030 -3.03 27.32 -1.17
N SER A 1031 -2.50 26.09 -1.28
CA SER A 1031 -1.09 25.79 -1.54
C SER A 1031 -0.82 25.21 -2.93
N ASP A 1032 -1.79 25.31 -3.86
CA ASP A 1032 -1.73 24.85 -5.25
C ASP A 1032 -1.49 23.33 -5.45
N PHE A 1033 -1.74 22.48 -4.44
CA PHE A 1033 -1.67 21.02 -4.55
C PHE A 1033 -3.02 20.41 -5.00
N LEU A 1034 -3.45 20.73 -6.22
CA LEU A 1034 -4.80 20.44 -6.72
C LEU A 1034 -5.15 18.94 -6.77
N ALA A 1035 -4.21 18.07 -7.15
CA ALA A 1035 -4.44 16.61 -7.21
C ALA A 1035 -4.69 15.99 -5.82
N LYS A 1036 -3.96 16.45 -4.79
CA LYS A 1036 -4.16 16.01 -3.40
C LYS A 1036 -5.49 16.53 -2.85
N ALA A 1037 -5.81 17.79 -3.17
CA ALA A 1037 -7.08 18.37 -2.79
C ALA A 1037 -8.25 17.56 -3.38
N LYS A 1038 -8.18 17.14 -4.65
CA LYS A 1038 -9.21 16.33 -5.31
C LYS A 1038 -9.38 14.97 -4.65
N ALA A 1039 -8.26 14.32 -4.27
CA ALA A 1039 -8.30 13.06 -3.55
C ALA A 1039 -8.98 13.22 -2.18
N ASN A 1040 -8.64 14.26 -1.41
CA ASN A 1040 -9.23 14.53 -0.11
C ASN A 1040 -10.72 14.90 -0.18
N VAL A 1041 -11.14 15.66 -1.20
CA VAL A 1041 -12.57 15.94 -1.46
C VAL A 1041 -13.33 14.67 -1.82
N SER A 1042 -12.73 13.78 -2.62
CA SER A 1042 -13.32 12.49 -2.98
C SER A 1042 -13.49 11.60 -1.74
N LYS A 1043 -12.46 11.53 -0.89
CA LYS A 1043 -12.52 10.84 0.41
C LYS A 1043 -13.61 11.43 1.31
N ALA A 1044 -13.72 12.75 1.40
CA ALA A 1044 -14.77 13.40 2.18
C ALA A 1044 -16.19 13.04 1.71
N LEU A 1045 -16.42 13.02 0.38
CA LEU A 1045 -17.71 12.64 -0.21
C LEU A 1045 -18.07 11.17 0.03
N THR A 1046 -17.07 10.27 0.05
CA THR A 1046 -17.33 8.86 0.40
C THR A 1046 -17.70 8.66 1.88
N LEU A 1047 -17.31 9.61 2.74
CA LEU A 1047 -17.49 9.55 4.19
C LEU A 1047 -18.70 10.36 4.69
N ASP A 1048 -19.28 11.26 3.89
CA ASP A 1048 -20.49 12.03 4.26
C ASP A 1048 -21.74 11.14 4.16
N TYR A 1049 -22.11 10.51 5.27
CA TYR A 1049 -23.38 9.82 5.40
C TYR A 1049 -24.46 10.86 5.69
N GLY A 1050 -25.41 11.01 4.77
CA GLY A 1050 -26.54 11.91 4.97
C GLY A 1050 -27.36 11.55 6.21
N VAL A 1051 -28.02 12.54 6.80
CA VAL A 1051 -28.97 12.34 7.89
C VAL A 1051 -30.30 11.90 7.28
N ILE A 1052 -30.85 10.78 7.75
CA ILE A 1052 -32.19 10.31 7.40
C ILE A 1052 -33.17 10.87 8.44
N SER A 1053 -33.89 11.94 8.08
CA SER A 1053 -34.92 12.52 8.95
C SER A 1053 -36.23 11.77 8.79
N ARG A 1054 -36.74 11.15 9.88
CA ARG A 1054 -38.08 10.56 9.88
C ARG A 1054 -39.14 11.66 9.94
N SER A 1055 -40.19 11.57 9.14
CA SER A 1055 -41.50 12.14 9.50
C SER A 1055 -42.05 11.39 10.72
N ASN A 1056 -42.95 11.99 11.49
CA ASN A 1056 -43.51 11.45 12.74
C ASN A 1056 -44.28 10.10 12.64
N ASP A 1057 -44.06 9.28 11.62
CA ASP A 1057 -44.75 8.02 11.41
C ASP A 1057 -44.24 6.91 12.36
N THR A 1058 -45.18 6.26 13.04
CA THR A 1058 -44.96 5.24 14.08
C THR A 1058 -44.72 3.82 13.54
N GLN A 1059 -44.65 3.65 12.22
CA GLN A 1059 -44.44 2.33 11.62
C GLN A 1059 -42.97 1.87 11.73
N PRO A 1060 -42.70 0.58 12.03
CA PRO A 1060 -41.35 0.04 12.02
C PRO A 1060 -40.76 0.16 10.60
N VAL A 1061 -39.56 0.74 10.51
CA VAL A 1061 -38.87 0.92 9.23
C VAL A 1061 -38.46 -0.43 8.69
N THR A 1062 -39.12 -0.91 7.63
CA THR A 1062 -38.73 -2.08 6.87
C THR A 1062 -37.78 -1.68 5.74
N VAL A 1063 -37.04 -2.64 5.19
CA VAL A 1063 -36.15 -2.36 4.05
C VAL A 1063 -36.93 -1.85 2.84
N GLU A 1064 -38.20 -2.24 2.72
CA GLU A 1064 -39.11 -1.82 1.66
C GLU A 1064 -39.51 -0.33 1.78
N THR A 1065 -39.74 0.18 3.00
CA THR A 1065 -40.11 1.60 3.20
C THR A 1065 -38.94 2.55 2.94
N LEU A 1066 -37.70 2.10 3.18
CA LEU A 1066 -36.49 2.87 2.82
C LEU A 1066 -36.26 2.96 1.32
N CYS A 1067 -36.72 1.99 0.53
CA CYS A 1067 -36.56 2.01 -0.93
C CYS A 1067 -37.52 2.96 -1.64
N ALA A 1068 -38.62 3.33 -0.98
CA ALA A 1068 -39.67 4.15 -1.59
C ALA A 1068 -39.39 5.66 -1.51
N ASN A 1069 -38.57 6.11 -0.55
CA ASN A 1069 -38.40 7.53 -0.22
C ASN A 1069 -36.91 7.95 -0.18
N GLU A 1070 -36.29 8.14 -1.36
CA GLU A 1070 -34.89 8.59 -1.48
C GLU A 1070 -34.67 10.04 -1.00
N ASP A 1071 -35.74 10.85 -0.94
CA ASP A 1071 -35.71 12.28 -0.57
C ASP A 1071 -35.42 12.54 0.91
N TRP A 1072 -35.42 11.51 1.76
CA TRP A 1072 -35.13 11.65 3.20
C TRP A 1072 -33.65 11.88 3.51
N VAL A 1073 -32.78 11.80 2.51
CA VAL A 1073 -31.33 11.89 2.68
C VAL A 1073 -30.87 13.33 2.52
N THR A 1074 -30.56 13.98 3.64
CA THR A 1074 -29.91 15.29 3.63
C THR A 1074 -28.42 15.14 3.93
N ARG A 1075 -27.55 15.42 2.95
CA ARG A 1075 -26.08 15.37 3.10
C ARG A 1075 -25.56 16.76 3.49
N PRO A 1076 -25.13 16.97 4.75
CA PRO A 1076 -24.84 18.30 5.26
C PRO A 1076 -23.61 18.96 4.61
N VAL A 1077 -22.65 18.18 4.10
CA VAL A 1077 -21.37 18.70 3.59
C VAL A 1077 -21.32 18.77 2.06
N ASP A 1078 -22.24 18.10 1.36
CA ASP A 1078 -22.38 18.13 -0.10
C ASP A 1078 -22.50 19.54 -0.69
N MET A 1079 -23.23 20.42 -0.01
CA MET A 1079 -23.35 21.86 -0.34
C MET A 1079 -21.99 22.56 -0.50
N HIS A 1080 -20.96 22.08 0.19
CA HIS A 1080 -19.61 22.67 0.19
C HIS A 1080 -18.58 21.82 -0.58
N LEU A 1081 -18.74 20.50 -0.59
CA LEU A 1081 -17.80 19.58 -1.25
C LEU A 1081 -17.98 19.53 -2.77
N LEU A 1082 -19.22 19.53 -3.26
CA LEU A 1082 -19.48 19.44 -4.70
C LEU A 1082 -18.94 20.63 -5.50
N PRO A 1083 -19.07 21.90 -5.04
CA PRO A 1083 -18.45 23.04 -5.72
C PRO A 1083 -16.92 22.98 -5.74
N ILE A 1084 -16.28 22.51 -4.67
CA ILE A 1084 -14.81 22.39 -4.62
C ILE A 1084 -14.35 21.25 -5.54
N LYS A 1085 -15.09 20.15 -5.59
CA LYS A 1085 -14.81 19.04 -6.50
C LYS A 1085 -14.88 19.49 -7.95
N SER A 1086 -15.94 20.18 -8.35
CA SER A 1086 -16.08 20.68 -9.72
C SER A 1086 -14.97 21.68 -10.08
N GLN A 1087 -14.61 22.58 -9.16
CA GLN A 1087 -13.47 23.49 -9.35
C GLN A 1087 -12.15 22.74 -9.59
N LEU A 1088 -11.88 21.68 -8.82
CA LEU A 1088 -10.66 20.89 -8.95
C LEU A 1088 -10.64 20.03 -10.20
N ASP A 1089 -11.78 19.43 -10.57
CA ASP A 1089 -11.92 18.66 -11.80
C ASP A 1089 -11.65 19.54 -13.03
N LEU A 1090 -12.13 20.78 -13.03
CA LEU A 1090 -11.88 21.78 -14.07
C LEU A 1090 -10.41 22.22 -14.16
N LYS A 1091 -9.75 22.43 -13.01
CA LYS A 1091 -8.33 22.84 -13.01
C LYS A 1091 -7.36 21.70 -13.39
N LEU A 1092 -7.80 20.44 -13.32
CA LEU A 1092 -6.96 19.27 -13.60
C LEU A 1092 -7.17 18.70 -15.02
N SER A 1093 -8.25 19.03 -15.72
CA SER A 1093 -8.49 18.59 -17.10
C SER A 1093 -7.63 19.36 -18.09
N SER A 1094 -6.80 18.65 -18.89
CA SER A 1094 -6.10 19.19 -20.07
C SER A 1094 -7.09 19.51 -21.20
N ALA A 1095 -6.77 20.53 -21.99
CA ALA A 1095 -7.67 21.28 -22.88
C ALA A 1095 -8.40 20.53 -24.03
N ASP A 1096 -8.33 19.20 -24.14
CA ASP A 1096 -8.80 18.49 -25.34
C ASP A 1096 -10.21 17.86 -25.23
N GLU A 1097 -10.88 17.87 -24.08
CA GLU A 1097 -12.23 17.29 -23.93
C GLU A 1097 -13.18 18.09 -23.00
N THR A 1098 -13.31 19.40 -23.18
CA THR A 1098 -14.28 20.19 -22.42
C THR A 1098 -15.45 20.67 -23.28
N SER A 1099 -16.69 20.44 -22.83
CA SER A 1099 -17.86 21.05 -23.45
C SER A 1099 -17.73 22.58 -23.38
N LYS A 1100 -18.09 23.32 -24.42
CA LYS A 1100 -17.96 24.79 -24.47
C LYS A 1100 -18.61 25.50 -23.26
N SER A 1101 -19.66 24.93 -22.66
CA SER A 1101 -20.28 25.41 -21.40
C SER A 1101 -19.36 25.33 -20.18
N THR A 1102 -18.49 24.32 -20.10
CA THR A 1102 -17.51 24.15 -19.03
C THR A 1102 -16.28 25.05 -19.20
N GLU A 1103 -15.91 25.37 -20.45
CA GLU A 1103 -14.87 26.37 -20.77
C GLU A 1103 -15.29 27.79 -20.33
N VAL A 1104 -16.55 28.16 -20.57
CA VAL A 1104 -17.12 29.44 -20.12
C VAL A 1104 -17.09 29.58 -18.59
N LEU A 1105 -17.40 28.51 -17.85
CA LEU A 1105 -17.31 28.52 -16.38
C LEU A 1105 -15.88 28.79 -15.88
N ALA A 1106 -14.88 28.17 -16.51
CA ALA A 1106 -13.48 28.39 -16.15
C ALA A 1106 -13.04 29.84 -16.41
N MET A 1107 -13.46 30.41 -17.54
CA MET A 1107 -13.17 31.81 -17.86
C MET A 1107 -13.88 32.79 -16.91
N LEU A 1108 -15.11 32.50 -16.47
CA LEU A 1108 -15.82 33.35 -15.50
C LEU A 1108 -15.14 33.36 -14.12
N GLU A 1109 -14.52 32.26 -13.72
CA GLU A 1109 -13.77 32.21 -12.46
C GLU A 1109 -12.44 32.97 -12.57
N GLN A 1110 -11.76 32.92 -13.73
CA GLN A 1110 -10.61 33.79 -14.01
C GLN A 1110 -10.97 35.28 -13.92
N VAL A 1111 -12.19 35.65 -14.31
CA VAL A 1111 -12.69 37.04 -14.14
C VAL A 1111 -12.84 37.39 -12.66
N LYS A 1112 -13.35 36.48 -11.81
CA LYS A 1112 -13.51 36.73 -10.36
C LYS A 1112 -12.16 36.82 -9.63
N GLU A 1113 -11.17 36.02 -10.02
CA GLU A 1113 -9.83 36.01 -9.42
C GLU A 1113 -8.91 37.12 -9.97
N GLY A 1114 -9.18 37.61 -11.18
CA GLY A 1114 -8.42 38.67 -11.84
C GLY A 1114 -8.45 39.99 -11.07
N LYS A 1115 -7.35 40.75 -11.14
CA LYS A 1115 -7.25 42.09 -10.53
C LYS A 1115 -7.29 43.23 -11.55
N ASP A 1116 -7.05 42.92 -12.83
CA ASP A 1116 -6.97 43.90 -13.92
C ASP A 1116 -8.29 44.02 -14.69
N GLY A 1117 -8.97 45.16 -14.56
CA GLY A 1117 -10.29 45.40 -15.16
C GLY A 1117 -10.35 45.29 -16.69
N LYS A 1118 -9.26 45.59 -17.41
CA LYS A 1118 -9.19 45.45 -18.87
C LYS A 1118 -9.15 43.97 -19.32
N GLN A 1119 -8.42 43.14 -18.58
CA GLN A 1119 -8.36 41.70 -18.85
C GLN A 1119 -9.69 41.03 -18.51
N GLN A 1120 -10.31 41.40 -17.38
CA GLN A 1120 -11.65 40.94 -16.99
C GLN A 1120 -12.70 41.25 -18.06
N LYS A 1121 -12.71 42.48 -18.61
CA LYS A 1121 -13.62 42.89 -19.67
C LYS A 1121 -13.40 42.11 -20.98
N SER A 1122 -12.15 41.85 -21.36
CA SER A 1122 -11.81 41.05 -22.55
C SER A 1122 -12.22 39.59 -22.40
N ILE A 1123 -12.05 39.00 -21.21
CA ILE A 1123 -12.41 37.61 -20.94
C ILE A 1123 -13.94 37.47 -20.91
N LEU A 1124 -14.67 38.40 -20.27
CA LEU A 1124 -16.13 38.42 -20.30
C LEU A 1124 -16.70 38.54 -21.72
N ALA A 1125 -16.12 39.39 -22.58
CA ALA A 1125 -16.54 39.49 -23.97
C ALA A 1125 -16.40 38.15 -24.72
N ARG A 1126 -15.27 37.45 -24.51
CA ARG A 1126 -15.04 36.11 -25.07
C ARG A 1126 -16.03 35.06 -24.51
N CYS A 1127 -16.41 35.15 -23.23
CA CYS A 1127 -17.45 34.29 -22.65
C CYS A 1127 -18.81 34.51 -23.33
N VAL A 1128 -19.16 35.76 -23.66
CA VAL A 1128 -20.41 36.10 -24.36
C VAL A 1128 -20.41 35.47 -25.76
N ASP A 1129 -19.31 35.54 -26.50
CA ASP A 1129 -19.19 34.95 -27.84
C ASP A 1129 -19.33 33.42 -27.80
N LEU A 1130 -18.62 32.76 -26.90
CA LEU A 1130 -18.71 31.30 -26.71
C LEU A 1130 -20.12 30.86 -26.30
N MET A 1131 -20.78 31.59 -25.40
CA MET A 1131 -22.15 31.30 -25.01
C MET A 1131 -23.15 31.54 -26.17
N THR A 1132 -22.92 32.51 -27.05
CA THR A 1132 -23.76 32.67 -28.25
C THR A 1132 -23.62 31.51 -29.23
N GLU A 1133 -22.42 30.94 -29.38
CA GLU A 1133 -22.22 29.74 -30.19
C GLU A 1133 -22.94 28.52 -29.59
N VAL A 1134 -22.91 28.36 -28.26
CA VAL A 1134 -23.60 27.28 -27.54
C VAL A 1134 -25.12 27.41 -27.67
N SER A 1135 -25.66 28.62 -27.53
CA SER A 1135 -27.09 28.88 -27.68
C SER A 1135 -27.63 28.56 -29.07
N ASN A 1136 -26.81 28.71 -30.12
CA ASN A 1136 -27.19 28.40 -31.51
C ASN A 1136 -27.17 26.88 -31.81
N ALA A 1137 -26.59 26.05 -30.94
CA ALA A 1137 -26.23 24.67 -31.25
C ALA A 1137 -27.15 23.57 -30.68
N VAL A 1138 -28.25 23.86 -29.96
CA VAL A 1138 -28.93 22.82 -29.15
C VAL A 1138 -30.43 22.64 -29.39
N GLU A 1139 -30.78 21.38 -29.75
CA GLU A 1139 -32.12 20.75 -29.81
C GLU A 1139 -32.51 19.94 -28.52
N SER A 1140 -31.79 20.04 -27.38
CA SER A 1140 -32.11 19.25 -26.16
C SER A 1140 -32.50 20.09 -24.92
N SER A 1141 -33.60 19.70 -24.25
CA SER A 1141 -34.29 20.44 -23.19
C SER A 1141 -33.63 20.41 -21.80
N ALA A 1142 -32.65 19.54 -21.54
CA ALA A 1142 -31.98 19.43 -20.24
C ALA A 1142 -30.86 20.48 -20.03
N SER A 1143 -30.28 21.01 -21.12
CA SER A 1143 -29.15 21.98 -21.07
C SER A 1143 -29.58 23.44 -20.89
N ALA A 1144 -30.86 23.76 -21.09
CA ALA A 1144 -31.36 25.13 -21.12
C ALA A 1144 -31.28 25.82 -19.74
N ALA A 1145 -31.52 25.10 -18.64
CA ALA A 1145 -31.48 25.67 -17.29
C ALA A 1145 -30.04 26.04 -16.85
N GLU A 1146 -29.05 25.24 -17.25
CA GLU A 1146 -27.64 25.53 -16.97
C GLU A 1146 -27.15 26.71 -17.80
N ASN A 1147 -27.52 26.78 -19.08
CA ASN A 1147 -27.15 27.90 -19.96
C ASN A 1147 -27.72 29.23 -19.46
N VAL A 1148 -28.98 29.26 -19.01
CA VAL A 1148 -29.60 30.46 -18.43
C VAL A 1148 -28.87 30.91 -17.15
N ARG A 1149 -28.43 29.96 -16.32
CA ARG A 1149 -27.64 30.27 -15.13
C ARG A 1149 -26.28 30.89 -15.49
N LEU A 1150 -25.58 30.34 -16.49
CA LEU A 1150 -24.30 30.88 -16.95
C LEU A 1150 -24.44 32.30 -17.51
N TRP A 1151 -25.45 32.53 -18.34
CA TRP A 1151 -25.76 33.85 -18.85
C TRP A 1151 -26.09 34.86 -17.73
N SER A 1152 -26.79 34.44 -16.68
CA SER A 1152 -27.07 35.26 -15.50
C SER A 1152 -25.79 35.60 -14.70
N GLU A 1153 -24.88 34.64 -14.53
CA GLU A 1153 -23.60 34.88 -13.87
C GLU A 1153 -22.70 35.85 -14.67
N ILE A 1154 -22.68 35.74 -16.01
CA ILE A 1154 -21.98 36.70 -16.89
C ILE A 1154 -22.53 38.12 -16.68
N SER A 1155 -23.86 38.28 -16.66
CA SER A 1155 -24.52 39.58 -16.46
C SER A 1155 -24.21 40.17 -15.07
N MET A 1156 -24.24 39.34 -14.01
CA MET A 1156 -23.89 39.79 -12.66
C MET A 1156 -22.43 40.21 -12.53
N LEU A 1157 -21.49 39.50 -13.17
CA LEU A 1157 -20.07 39.84 -13.12
C LEU A 1157 -19.76 41.12 -13.92
N ALA A 1158 -20.42 41.30 -15.07
CA ALA A 1158 -20.36 42.55 -15.83
C ALA A 1158 -20.83 43.75 -15.00
N TRP A 1159 -21.93 43.59 -14.24
CA TRP A 1159 -22.48 44.66 -13.40
C TRP A 1159 -21.68 44.92 -12.11
N ASN A 1160 -21.35 43.87 -11.36
CA ASN A 1160 -20.79 44.00 -10.01
C ASN A 1160 -19.27 44.15 -9.98
N ILE A 1161 -18.54 43.52 -10.91
CA ILE A 1161 -17.05 43.51 -10.89
C ILE A 1161 -16.48 44.49 -11.91
N VAL A 1162 -17.01 44.48 -13.14
CA VAL A 1162 -16.48 45.29 -14.24
C VAL A 1162 -17.19 46.65 -14.35
N HIS A 1163 -18.35 46.82 -13.71
CA HIS A 1163 -19.20 48.01 -13.75
C HIS A 1163 -19.58 48.45 -15.18
N ASP A 1164 -19.79 47.49 -16.07
CA ASP A 1164 -20.13 47.71 -17.47
C ASP A 1164 -21.62 47.47 -17.71
N GLY A 1165 -22.41 48.54 -17.63
CA GLY A 1165 -23.87 48.50 -17.75
C GLY A 1165 -24.36 48.07 -19.13
N ASP A 1166 -23.66 48.50 -20.19
CA ASP A 1166 -24.05 48.22 -21.58
C ASP A 1166 -23.89 46.73 -21.90
N LEU A 1167 -22.79 46.11 -21.45
CA LEU A 1167 -22.56 44.68 -21.62
C LEU A 1167 -23.59 43.85 -20.84
N ALA A 1168 -23.90 44.24 -19.60
CA ALA A 1168 -24.90 43.55 -18.78
C ALA A 1168 -26.30 43.60 -19.40
N GLN A 1169 -26.67 44.73 -20.01
CA GLN A 1169 -27.94 44.90 -20.71
C GLN A 1169 -28.00 44.07 -22.00
N GLN A 1170 -26.95 44.10 -22.83
CA GLN A 1170 -26.87 43.29 -24.06
C GLN A 1170 -26.98 41.78 -23.78
N VAL A 1171 -26.37 41.32 -22.68
CA VAL A 1171 -26.47 39.93 -22.24
C VAL A 1171 -27.90 39.60 -21.80
N ALA A 1172 -28.55 40.48 -21.05
CA ALA A 1172 -29.93 40.27 -20.62
C ALA A 1172 -30.94 40.22 -21.78
N GLU A 1173 -30.78 41.09 -22.78
CA GLU A 1173 -31.60 41.09 -24.00
C GLU A 1173 -31.44 39.79 -24.80
N LYS A 1174 -30.20 39.28 -24.94
CA LYS A 1174 -29.92 37.99 -25.58
C LYS A 1174 -30.56 36.81 -24.81
N ILE A 1175 -30.56 36.82 -23.48
CA ILE A 1175 -31.24 35.78 -22.67
C ILE A 1175 -32.75 35.75 -22.98
N LEU A 1176 -33.38 36.93 -22.99
CA LEU A 1176 -34.81 37.07 -23.26
C LEU A 1176 -35.17 36.63 -24.67
N MET A 1177 -34.42 37.06 -25.69
CA MET A 1177 -34.67 36.69 -27.10
C MET A 1177 -34.50 35.19 -27.38
N THR A 1178 -33.55 34.54 -26.70
CA THR A 1178 -33.15 33.17 -27.05
C THR A 1178 -33.95 32.10 -26.29
N TYR A 1179 -34.34 32.37 -25.04
CA TYR A 1179 -34.98 31.37 -24.16
C TYR A 1179 -36.44 31.66 -23.82
N PHE A 1180 -36.98 32.82 -24.24
CA PHE A 1180 -38.35 33.23 -23.94
C PHE A 1180 -39.06 33.76 -25.21
N LEU A 1181 -40.27 33.26 -25.52
CA LEU A 1181 -41.03 33.67 -26.70
C LEU A 1181 -42.00 34.81 -26.37
N SER A 1182 -42.01 35.85 -27.21
CA SER A 1182 -43.02 36.91 -27.19
C SER A 1182 -44.34 36.39 -27.78
N SER A 1183 -45.44 36.52 -27.04
CA SER A 1183 -46.79 36.43 -27.59
C SER A 1183 -47.43 37.82 -27.56
N ASP A 1184 -48.25 38.16 -28.57
CA ASP A 1184 -48.83 39.49 -28.87
C ASP A 1184 -49.71 40.12 -27.75
N GLY A 1185 -49.66 39.61 -26.51
CA GLY A 1185 -50.44 40.08 -25.35
C GLY A 1185 -49.63 40.42 -24.11
N GLY A 1186 -48.34 40.77 -24.24
CA GLY A 1186 -47.52 41.27 -23.12
C GLY A 1186 -47.18 40.25 -22.02
N ASN A 1187 -47.52 38.97 -22.20
CA ASN A 1187 -47.11 37.87 -21.34
C ASN A 1187 -46.11 36.99 -22.09
N VAL A 1188 -44.95 36.78 -21.46
CA VAL A 1188 -43.84 36.01 -22.01
C VAL A 1188 -43.92 34.56 -21.53
N ALA A 1189 -43.88 33.58 -22.45
CA ALA A 1189 -43.96 32.16 -22.13
C ALA A 1189 -42.57 31.49 -22.23
N ALA A 1190 -42.21 30.68 -21.22
CA ALA A 1190 -40.95 29.93 -21.18
C ALA A 1190 -40.98 28.69 -22.10
N VAL A 1191 -39.85 28.36 -22.72
CA VAL A 1191 -39.68 27.14 -23.54
C VAL A 1191 -39.79 25.87 -22.68
N LYS A 1192 -40.42 24.80 -23.22
CA LYS A 1192 -40.61 23.51 -22.53
C LYS A 1192 -39.27 22.95 -22.00
N GLY A 1193 -39.12 22.86 -20.68
CA GLY A 1193 -37.94 22.30 -20.00
C GLY A 1193 -37.57 22.99 -18.68
N ILE A 1194 -38.03 24.22 -18.45
CA ILE A 1194 -37.75 24.99 -17.23
C ILE A 1194 -38.92 24.81 -16.24
N ALA A 1195 -38.97 23.67 -15.55
CA ALA A 1195 -40.08 23.35 -14.61
C ALA A 1195 -39.78 23.69 -13.14
N ASN A 1196 -38.51 23.94 -12.77
CA ASN A 1196 -38.11 24.14 -11.38
C ASN A 1196 -38.18 25.61 -10.94
N GLU A 1197 -39.02 25.91 -9.95
CA GLU A 1197 -39.29 27.23 -9.37
C GLU A 1197 -38.03 27.93 -8.80
N LYS A 1198 -37.04 27.16 -8.34
CA LYS A 1198 -35.75 27.69 -7.85
C LYS A 1198 -34.89 28.29 -8.96
N SER A 1199 -35.00 27.80 -10.19
CA SER A 1199 -34.22 28.24 -11.35
C SER A 1199 -34.76 29.56 -11.93
N LEU A 1200 -36.08 29.78 -11.86
CA LEU A 1200 -36.72 31.03 -12.29
C LEU A 1200 -36.45 32.20 -11.31
N LYS A 1201 -36.33 31.93 -10.01
CA LYS A 1201 -35.96 32.93 -8.99
C LYS A 1201 -34.55 33.51 -9.15
N VAL A 1202 -33.67 32.84 -9.90
CA VAL A 1202 -32.32 33.36 -10.22
C VAL A 1202 -32.41 34.59 -11.13
N ILE A 1203 -33.49 34.72 -11.92
CA ILE A 1203 -33.71 35.81 -12.89
C ILE A 1203 -34.33 37.06 -12.23
N GLU A 1204 -35.02 36.93 -11.09
CA GLU A 1204 -35.67 38.06 -10.39
C GLU A 1204 -34.68 39.11 -9.87
N ARG A 1205 -33.48 38.70 -9.43
CA ARG A 1205 -32.48 39.61 -8.86
C ARG A 1205 -31.86 40.59 -9.86
N PRO A 1206 -31.47 40.19 -11.09
CA PRO A 1206 -30.84 41.10 -12.04
C PRO A 1206 -31.81 42.04 -12.81
N LEU A 1207 -33.09 41.69 -12.99
CA LEU A 1207 -34.00 42.43 -13.89
C LEU A 1207 -35.15 43.19 -13.20
N GLY A 1208 -35.42 42.96 -11.91
CA GLY A 1208 -36.49 43.68 -11.18
C GLY A 1208 -37.91 43.37 -11.66
N VAL A 1209 -38.12 42.21 -12.30
CA VAL A 1209 -39.41 41.76 -12.85
C VAL A 1209 -40.05 40.74 -11.90
N GLY A 1210 -41.35 40.88 -11.59
CA GLY A 1210 -42.06 40.05 -10.60
C GLY A 1210 -42.80 38.85 -11.21
N VAL A 1211 -42.60 37.66 -10.66
CA VAL A 1211 -43.30 36.43 -11.11
C VAL A 1211 -44.61 36.25 -10.34
N THR A 1212 -45.75 36.05 -11.03
CA THR A 1212 -47.06 35.81 -10.38
C THR A 1212 -47.71 34.49 -10.84
N ARG A 1213 -48.37 33.78 -9.90
CA ARG A 1213 -49.11 32.53 -10.18
C ARG A 1213 -50.56 32.85 -10.59
N GLY A 1214 -50.99 32.37 -11.75
CA GLY A 1214 -52.42 32.35 -12.12
C GLY A 1214 -53.19 31.29 -11.32
N SER A 1215 -54.40 31.60 -10.88
CA SER A 1215 -55.18 30.87 -9.87
C SER A 1215 -55.88 29.58 -10.33
N SER A 1216 -55.47 28.93 -11.43
CA SER A 1216 -56.05 27.63 -11.82
C SER A 1216 -54.99 26.64 -12.30
N ALA A 1217 -55.12 25.39 -11.86
CA ALA A 1217 -54.12 24.32 -11.94
C ALA A 1217 -53.83 23.77 -13.36
N LYS A 1218 -54.09 24.54 -14.43
CA LYS A 1218 -53.90 24.08 -15.82
C LYS A 1218 -53.20 25.07 -16.78
N ASN A 1219 -52.65 26.19 -16.32
CA ASN A 1219 -51.83 27.07 -17.19
C ASN A 1219 -50.34 27.06 -16.76
N PRO A 1220 -49.38 27.15 -17.70
CA PRO A 1220 -47.97 27.33 -17.37
C PRO A 1220 -47.71 28.73 -16.79
N LEU A 1221 -46.67 28.85 -15.96
CA LEU A 1221 -46.22 30.08 -15.29
C LEU A 1221 -46.00 31.23 -16.28
N GLY A 1222 -46.49 32.42 -15.96
CA GLY A 1222 -46.26 33.65 -16.74
C GLY A 1222 -45.38 34.65 -15.98
N ILE A 1223 -44.53 35.38 -16.71
CA ILE A 1223 -43.70 36.48 -16.22
C ILE A 1223 -44.37 37.79 -16.70
N ARG A 1224 -44.47 38.79 -15.81
CA ARG A 1224 -45.20 40.05 -16.07
C ARG A 1224 -44.27 41.24 -16.19
#